data_AF-A0A7G6SCT0-F1
#
_entry.id   AF-A0A7G6SCT0-F1
#
_cell.length_a   1.000
_cell.length_b   1.000
_cell.length_c   1.000
_cell.angle_alpha   90.00
_cell.angle_beta   90.00
_cell.angle_gamma   90.00
#
_symmetry.space_group_name_H-M   'P 1'
#
loop_
_entity.id
_entity.type
_entity.pdbx_description
1 polymer ?
#
loop_
_entity_poly.entity_id
_entity_poly.type
_entity_poly.pdbx_seq_one_letter_code
_entity_poly.pdbx_strand_id
1 'polypeptide(L)'
;MTSGKTRIISFVMSGGVGSRLWPLSREDFPKQFHNLSGQGSMLLRTVKRMSARGGETAVPVYLLASERHADRISQDLAGVDLAGGRSILEPMGRNTAAAVVLATEITLREHGDDLVLVVPSDHEITTDRDFWSTVEAGTNAALAGRIVVFGIQPDRPETGYGYIEVGPQHDSIRDVIRFVEKPDEPTAIQYLESKNFLWNSGIFLFRASAMRDAFKAHAPTIWDGAVAALDQATSNVSGTYLPYELYAEVPSISVDYAIMEHATDIALVPARFRWNDLGSWQSLLEVSSTDGNGNVIVGDVVAIDCENSYLRSNGRLLSAIGLRDLAVVSTSDATFVAPVTESQNVRKIVEQLEKTGRLETKFTPAQDRLPQVGAYEKRVRHWLFEETLPLWSTIGVDRRYGGFHEALTFDATPIMRTKRMRTTARQIYAFAVAHEMGWDGPANDLIDHGIRFITANGRTERGGWVKTFNPDGTVLDGSEDAYDQSFVLLALAHAHRAGHPLALGLATETFAFIDEYLADSRLRGFLEMPGDKGLRRSNPHMHLLESFLAWYDVTGNRDYLQRAARIVDLFRHHLFDAETWTLGEYFTDDWERAPGEQGEWTEPGHHFEWAYLLSNFAKASGQKDIIRHARKLYASAIANGLNRTTELAYGAVSRHGLPLDTNSRSWPQTEAVKAAIALDGNGGPDLKPEVEARVGRLFRWHIEQAPKGLWIDLIDEKGRAKAEDVPASIFYHLVCALTQYVDYIGKA
;
A
#
# COMPACT_ATOMS: atom_id res chain seq x y z
N MET A 1 7.51 -45.35 36.41
CA MET A 1 8.12 -44.36 35.51
C MET A 1 7.10 -44.10 34.42
N THR A 2 6.34 -43.01 34.53
CA THR A 2 5.40 -42.60 33.50
C THR A 2 6.21 -42.24 32.25
N SER A 3 6.00 -43.00 31.18
CA SER A 3 6.61 -42.79 29.86
C SER A 3 6.08 -41.48 29.27
N GLY A 4 6.65 -40.35 29.68
CA GLY A 4 6.38 -39.06 29.06
C GLY A 4 6.79 -39.10 27.59
N LYS A 5 5.91 -38.64 26.69
CA LYS A 5 6.25 -38.52 25.26
C LYS A 5 7.43 -37.56 25.09
N THR A 6 8.33 -37.86 24.16
CA THR A 6 9.44 -36.99 23.77
C THR A 6 8.93 -35.60 23.39
N ARG A 7 9.58 -34.56 23.89
CA ARG A 7 9.20 -33.17 23.58
C ARG A 7 9.52 -32.87 22.11
N ILE A 8 8.56 -32.26 21.42
CA ILE A 8 8.69 -31.80 20.03
C ILE A 8 8.24 -30.34 20.02
N ILE A 9 9.05 -29.46 19.46
CA ILE A 9 8.73 -28.04 19.27
C ILE A 9 8.27 -27.85 17.84
N SER A 10 7.08 -27.29 17.65
CA SER A 10 6.47 -27.15 16.33
C SER A 10 6.67 -25.75 15.77
N PHE A 11 7.10 -25.68 14.50
CA PHE A 11 7.25 -24.44 13.74
C PHE A 11 6.39 -24.51 12.49
N VAL A 12 5.47 -23.56 12.35
CA VAL A 12 4.56 -23.45 11.22
C VAL A 12 5.08 -22.38 10.27
N MET A 13 5.45 -22.76 9.04
CA MET A 13 5.92 -21.83 8.00
C MET A 13 4.73 -21.18 7.28
N SER A 14 4.68 -19.85 7.35
CA SER A 14 3.57 -19.01 6.86
C SER A 14 4.03 -17.76 6.09
N GLY A 15 5.25 -17.78 5.55
CA GLY A 15 5.82 -16.66 4.77
C GLY A 15 5.51 -16.66 3.27
N GLY A 16 4.84 -17.69 2.74
CA GLY A 16 4.56 -17.82 1.30
C GLY A 16 3.40 -16.92 0.82
N VAL A 17 3.47 -16.45 -0.43
CA VAL A 17 2.41 -15.63 -1.06
C VAL A 17 1.33 -16.46 -1.76
N GLY A 18 1.64 -17.66 -2.26
CA GLY A 18 0.65 -18.55 -2.88
C GLY A 18 0.09 -18.06 -4.22
N SER A 19 0.88 -17.38 -5.06
CA SER A 19 0.44 -16.69 -6.29
C SER A 19 -0.29 -17.57 -7.33
N ARG A 20 -0.24 -18.89 -7.22
CA ARG A 20 -0.92 -19.84 -8.12
C ARG A 20 -2.45 -19.87 -7.97
N LEU A 21 -2.99 -19.19 -6.97
CA LEU A 21 -4.44 -19.06 -6.77
C LEU A 21 -4.92 -17.62 -7.01
N TRP A 22 -4.20 -16.83 -7.81
CA TRP A 22 -4.69 -15.53 -8.26
C TRP A 22 -5.99 -15.70 -9.06
N PRO A 23 -7.06 -14.93 -8.79
CA PRO A 23 -7.10 -13.65 -8.09
C PRO A 23 -7.44 -13.72 -6.60
N LEU A 24 -7.61 -14.92 -6.02
CA LEU A 24 -7.90 -15.07 -4.58
C LEU A 24 -6.66 -14.79 -3.73
N SER A 25 -5.55 -15.48 -4.04
CA SER A 25 -4.29 -15.33 -3.32
C SER A 25 -3.46 -14.20 -3.91
N ARG A 26 -3.13 -13.23 -3.07
CA ARG A 26 -2.32 -12.06 -3.41
C ARG A 26 -1.27 -11.84 -2.32
N GLU A 27 -0.36 -10.91 -2.54
CA GLU A 27 0.72 -10.65 -1.59
C GLU A 27 0.19 -10.39 -0.19
N ASP A 28 -0.77 -9.47 -0.02
CA ASP A 28 -1.37 -9.03 1.28
C ASP A 28 -2.34 -10.02 1.93
N PHE A 29 -3.00 -10.85 1.13
CA PHE A 29 -3.84 -11.94 1.62
C PHE A 29 -3.50 -13.28 0.93
N PRO A 30 -2.35 -13.88 1.29
CA PRO A 30 -1.90 -15.17 0.79
C PRO A 30 -2.84 -16.32 1.11
N LYS A 31 -2.70 -17.41 0.33
CA LYS A 31 -3.59 -18.58 0.36
C LYS A 31 -3.83 -19.12 1.77
N GLN A 32 -2.82 -19.14 2.65
CA GLN A 32 -2.92 -19.70 4.01
C GLN A 32 -3.98 -19.03 4.89
N PHE A 33 -4.36 -17.79 4.59
CA PHE A 33 -5.42 -17.07 5.31
C PHE A 33 -6.82 -17.32 4.74
N HIS A 34 -6.93 -17.91 3.54
CA HIS A 34 -8.22 -18.21 2.93
C HIS A 34 -8.84 -19.48 3.51
N ASN A 35 -10.17 -19.49 3.60
CA ASN A 35 -10.96 -20.69 3.77
C ASN A 35 -11.19 -21.36 2.41
N LEU A 36 -10.27 -22.24 2.02
CA LEU A 36 -10.32 -22.91 0.71
C LEU A 36 -11.06 -24.25 0.74
N SER A 37 -11.05 -24.96 1.87
CA SER A 37 -11.70 -26.27 2.05
C SER A 37 -12.98 -26.23 2.89
N GLY A 38 -13.48 -25.03 3.22
CA GLY A 38 -14.71 -24.84 4.00
C GLY A 38 -14.54 -24.95 5.52
N GLN A 39 -13.34 -25.28 6.02
CA GLN A 39 -13.07 -25.56 7.44
C GLN A 39 -12.28 -24.44 8.17
N GLY A 40 -12.23 -23.24 7.60
CA GLY A 40 -11.49 -22.09 8.14
C GLY A 40 -10.12 -21.88 7.48
N SER A 41 -9.35 -20.88 7.95
CA SER A 41 -8.01 -20.59 7.41
C SER A 41 -7.08 -21.79 7.55
N MET A 42 -6.27 -22.06 6.53
CA MET A 42 -5.31 -23.18 6.55
C MET A 42 -4.27 -23.02 7.67
N LEU A 43 -3.85 -21.78 7.94
CA LEU A 43 -2.94 -21.45 9.04
C LEU A 43 -3.48 -21.93 10.40
N LEU A 44 -4.68 -21.47 10.78
CA LEU A 44 -5.31 -21.83 12.04
C LEU A 44 -5.53 -23.36 12.15
N ARG A 45 -5.89 -24.02 11.05
CA ARG A 45 -6.06 -25.48 11.03
C ARG A 45 -4.74 -26.20 11.32
N THR A 46 -3.64 -25.73 10.73
CA THR A 46 -2.31 -26.28 10.99
C THR A 46 -1.85 -26.04 12.43
N VAL A 47 -2.10 -24.85 12.99
CA VAL A 47 -1.81 -24.56 14.41
C VAL A 47 -2.63 -25.47 15.35
N LYS A 48 -3.92 -25.66 15.08
CA LYS A 48 -4.78 -26.58 15.84
C LYS A 48 -4.29 -28.03 15.74
N ARG A 49 -3.86 -28.46 14.56
CA ARG A 49 -3.26 -29.79 14.35
C ARG A 49 -2.00 -29.97 15.20
N MET A 50 -1.15 -28.95 15.30
CA MET A 50 0.04 -29.02 16.17
C MET A 50 -0.37 -29.17 17.65
N SER A 51 -1.44 -28.49 18.05
CA SER A 51 -1.99 -28.55 19.41
C SER A 51 -2.70 -29.88 19.72
N ALA A 52 -3.09 -30.66 18.71
CA ALA A 52 -3.82 -31.91 18.86
C ALA A 52 -2.95 -33.12 19.27
N ARG A 53 -1.64 -32.92 19.52
CA ARG A 53 -0.75 -33.97 20.01
C ARG A 53 -1.17 -34.39 21.43
N GLY A 54 -1.97 -35.45 21.56
CA GLY A 54 -2.40 -35.93 22.88
C GLY A 54 -1.22 -36.26 23.82
N GLY A 55 -1.32 -35.92 25.11
CA GLY A 55 -0.29 -36.13 26.13
C GLY A 55 -0.45 -35.15 27.31
N GLU A 56 0.40 -35.28 28.34
CA GLU A 56 0.38 -34.40 29.53
C GLU A 56 1.06 -33.04 29.28
N THR A 57 1.93 -32.93 28.26
CA THR A 57 2.67 -31.70 27.93
C THR A 57 2.17 -31.12 26.62
N ALA A 58 1.71 -29.87 26.66
CA ALA A 58 1.35 -29.14 25.45
C ALA A 58 2.57 -28.91 24.55
N VAL A 59 2.34 -28.89 23.23
CA VAL A 59 3.37 -28.68 22.21
C VAL A 59 3.53 -27.18 21.97
N PRO A 60 4.70 -26.57 22.24
CA PRO A 60 4.93 -25.18 21.89
C PRO A 60 4.83 -25.00 20.37
N VAL A 61 4.03 -24.03 19.92
CA VAL A 61 3.81 -23.74 18.49
C VAL A 61 4.32 -22.35 18.15
N TYR A 62 5.34 -22.30 17.30
CA TYR A 62 5.90 -21.07 16.76
C TYR A 62 5.42 -20.86 15.32
N LEU A 63 5.27 -19.61 14.92
CA LEU A 63 4.92 -19.25 13.55
C LEU A 63 6.09 -18.49 12.92
N LEU A 64 6.55 -18.94 11.75
CA LEU A 64 7.56 -18.25 10.96
C LEU A 64 6.81 -17.57 9.80
N ALA A 65 6.61 -16.26 9.91
CA ALA A 65 5.68 -15.55 9.04
C ALA A 65 6.20 -14.17 8.66
N SER A 66 5.66 -13.59 7.58
CA SER A 66 6.03 -12.23 7.21
C SER A 66 5.45 -11.21 8.18
N GLU A 67 6.27 -10.22 8.56
CA GLU A 67 5.89 -9.06 9.37
C GLU A 67 4.65 -8.34 8.82
N ARG A 68 4.49 -8.28 7.50
CA ARG A 68 3.35 -7.65 6.84
C ARG A 68 1.99 -8.28 7.21
N HIS A 69 2.00 -9.50 7.76
CA HIS A 69 0.80 -10.23 8.17
C HIS A 69 0.62 -10.27 9.69
N ALA A 70 1.42 -9.55 10.48
CA ALA A 70 1.41 -9.60 11.94
C ALA A 70 0.02 -9.37 12.55
N ASP A 71 -0.71 -8.36 12.06
CA ASP A 71 -2.06 -8.04 12.54
C ASP A 71 -3.05 -9.16 12.23
N ARG A 72 -3.00 -9.73 11.01
CA ARG A 72 -3.87 -10.83 10.59
C ARG A 72 -3.61 -12.08 11.42
N ILE A 73 -2.35 -12.43 11.60
CA ILE A 73 -1.96 -13.59 12.41
C ILE A 73 -2.45 -13.41 13.85
N SER A 74 -2.29 -12.21 14.41
CA SER A 74 -2.80 -11.89 15.74
C SER A 74 -4.32 -12.05 15.84
N GLN A 75 -5.06 -11.70 14.78
CA GLN A 75 -6.52 -11.90 14.70
C GLN A 75 -6.90 -13.39 14.58
N ASP A 76 -6.28 -14.12 13.65
CA ASP A 76 -6.60 -15.53 13.39
C ASP A 76 -6.27 -16.43 14.58
N LEU A 77 -5.26 -16.06 15.38
CA LEU A 77 -4.80 -16.79 16.56
C LEU A 77 -5.39 -16.25 17.87
N ALA A 78 -6.30 -15.26 17.81
CA ALA A 78 -6.94 -14.74 19.01
C ALA A 78 -7.65 -15.87 19.78
N GLY A 79 -7.27 -16.08 21.03
CA GLY A 79 -7.83 -17.14 21.89
C GLY A 79 -7.24 -18.54 21.66
N VAL A 80 -6.20 -18.69 20.84
CA VAL A 80 -5.45 -19.94 20.68
C VAL A 80 -4.25 -19.93 21.62
N ASP A 81 -4.14 -20.95 22.47
CA ASP A 81 -2.95 -21.15 23.30
C ASP A 81 -1.83 -21.81 22.48
N LEU A 82 -0.70 -21.12 22.36
CA LEU A 82 0.50 -21.60 21.65
C LEU A 82 1.48 -22.34 22.58
N ALA A 83 1.10 -22.60 23.84
CA ALA A 83 1.88 -23.33 24.83
C ALA A 83 3.31 -22.79 25.01
N GLY A 84 3.42 -21.46 25.10
CA GLY A 84 4.70 -20.74 25.22
C GLY A 84 5.41 -20.45 23.89
N GLY A 85 4.83 -20.86 22.76
CA GLY A 85 5.26 -20.43 21.44
C GLY A 85 4.76 -19.03 21.07
N ARG A 86 5.27 -18.48 19.96
CA ARG A 86 4.94 -17.14 19.46
C ARG A 86 5.22 -16.99 17.96
N SER A 87 4.77 -15.90 17.38
CA SER A 87 5.13 -15.49 16.01
C SER A 87 6.56 -14.93 15.96
N ILE A 88 7.32 -15.35 14.96
CA ILE A 88 8.60 -14.80 14.53
C ILE A 88 8.36 -14.18 13.16
N LEU A 89 8.53 -12.86 13.09
CA LEU A 89 8.08 -12.01 12.01
C LEU A 89 9.28 -11.58 11.15
N GLU A 90 9.29 -12.07 9.93
CA GLU A 90 10.30 -11.83 8.91
C GLU A 90 9.96 -10.55 8.12
N PRO A 91 10.87 -9.56 8.04
CA PRO A 91 10.61 -8.30 7.32
C PRO A 91 10.47 -8.52 5.80
N MET A 92 10.99 -9.64 5.28
CA MET A 92 10.87 -10.07 3.88
C MET A 92 11.03 -11.59 3.78
N GLY A 93 10.47 -12.21 2.75
CA GLY A 93 10.63 -13.65 2.53
C GLY A 93 12.04 -14.03 2.08
N ARG A 94 12.65 -15.01 2.74
CA ARG A 94 13.98 -15.58 2.39
C ARG A 94 13.95 -17.08 2.10
N ASN A 95 12.82 -17.56 1.56
CA ASN A 95 12.58 -18.97 1.25
C ASN A 95 12.71 -19.85 2.53
N THR A 96 12.75 -21.19 2.41
CA THR A 96 12.58 -22.08 3.58
C THR A 96 13.83 -22.30 4.42
N ALA A 97 15.05 -22.10 3.90
CA ALA A 97 16.27 -22.39 4.68
C ALA A 97 16.42 -21.47 5.90
N ALA A 98 16.21 -20.16 5.74
CA ALA A 98 16.30 -19.19 6.82
C ALA A 98 15.29 -19.49 7.94
N ALA A 99 14.06 -19.86 7.56
CA ALA A 99 13.01 -20.28 8.49
C ALA A 99 13.44 -21.50 9.32
N VAL A 100 14.07 -22.51 8.71
CA VAL A 100 14.57 -23.69 9.42
C VAL A 100 15.73 -23.36 10.36
N VAL A 101 16.61 -22.41 10.00
CA VAL A 101 17.64 -21.89 10.93
C VAL A 101 17.00 -21.25 12.15
N LEU A 102 16.03 -20.35 11.95
CA LEU A 102 15.31 -19.70 13.07
C LEU A 102 14.65 -20.74 13.98
N ALA A 103 13.98 -21.74 13.41
CA ALA A 103 13.37 -22.83 14.16
C ALA A 103 14.39 -23.61 15.02
N THR A 104 15.54 -23.90 14.42
CA THR A 104 16.62 -24.63 15.06
C THR A 104 17.23 -23.82 16.20
N GLU A 105 17.58 -22.56 15.96
CA GLU A 105 18.24 -21.70 16.95
C GLU A 105 17.32 -21.33 18.11
N ILE A 106 16.05 -21.03 17.85
CA ILE A 106 15.05 -20.79 18.91
C ILE A 106 14.92 -22.03 19.80
N THR A 107 14.88 -23.22 19.20
CA THR A 107 14.83 -24.47 19.97
C THR A 107 16.05 -24.63 20.86
N LEU A 108 17.26 -24.42 20.31
CA LEU A 108 18.51 -24.53 21.08
C LEU A 108 18.56 -23.54 22.26
N ARG A 109 18.09 -22.31 22.07
CA ARG A 109 18.10 -21.26 23.11
C ARG A 109 17.07 -21.48 24.21
N GLU A 110 15.86 -21.90 23.82
CA GLU A 110 14.70 -21.86 24.71
C GLU A 110 14.26 -23.24 25.22
N HIS A 111 14.60 -24.31 24.50
CA HIS A 111 14.15 -25.68 24.78
C HIS A 111 15.30 -26.70 24.84
N GLY A 112 16.53 -26.30 24.54
CA GLY A 112 17.70 -27.18 24.53
C GLY A 112 17.80 -27.98 23.23
N ASP A 113 18.34 -29.20 23.30
CA ASP A 113 18.56 -30.05 22.12
C ASP A 113 17.38 -30.99 21.81
N ASP A 114 16.17 -30.44 21.89
CA ASP A 114 14.92 -31.16 21.63
C ASP A 114 14.65 -31.35 20.12
N LEU A 115 13.62 -32.13 19.81
CA LEU A 115 13.16 -32.33 18.44
C LEU A 115 12.39 -31.12 17.92
N VAL A 116 12.66 -30.75 16.68
CA VAL A 116 12.00 -29.68 15.93
C VAL A 116 11.16 -30.29 14.83
N LEU A 117 9.88 -29.94 14.78
CA LEU A 117 8.96 -30.28 13.71
C LEU A 117 8.63 -29.02 12.91
N VAL A 118 9.07 -28.95 11.66
CA VAL A 118 8.77 -27.85 10.74
C VAL A 118 7.68 -28.30 9.76
N VAL A 119 6.59 -27.54 9.69
CA VAL A 119 5.43 -27.84 8.83
C VAL A 119 5.01 -26.63 8.00
N PRO A 120 4.61 -26.81 6.72
CA PRO A 120 3.94 -25.76 5.96
C PRO A 120 2.52 -25.49 6.46
N SER A 121 2.07 -24.24 6.34
CA SER A 121 0.75 -23.80 6.82
C SER A 121 -0.41 -24.10 5.87
N ASP A 122 -0.13 -24.56 4.66
CA ASP A 122 -1.02 -24.58 3.50
C ASP A 122 -1.38 -25.99 2.99
N HIS A 123 -1.09 -27.03 3.77
CA HIS A 123 -1.49 -28.40 3.45
C HIS A 123 -2.90 -28.74 3.95
N GLU A 124 -3.67 -29.40 3.09
CA GLU A 124 -4.85 -30.16 3.49
C GLU A 124 -4.42 -31.55 3.97
N ILE A 125 -4.69 -31.86 5.24
CA ILE A 125 -4.36 -33.15 5.87
C ILE A 125 -5.61 -33.69 6.54
N THR A 126 -5.98 -34.93 6.20
CA THR A 126 -7.32 -35.47 6.54
C THR A 126 -7.54 -35.79 8.01
N THR A 127 -6.51 -36.23 8.75
CA THR A 127 -6.68 -36.56 10.18
C THR A 127 -5.45 -36.17 11.00
N ASP A 128 -5.70 -35.50 12.13
CA ASP A 128 -4.63 -35.11 13.07
C ASP A 128 -4.00 -36.33 13.73
N ARG A 129 -4.79 -37.40 13.94
CA ARG A 129 -4.30 -38.67 14.51
C ARG A 129 -3.30 -39.36 13.60
N ASP A 130 -3.60 -39.49 12.31
CA ASP A 130 -2.70 -40.19 11.39
C ASP A 130 -1.47 -39.31 11.09
N PHE A 131 -1.63 -37.98 11.07
CA PHE A 131 -0.51 -37.03 11.07
C PHE A 131 0.46 -37.28 12.23
N TRP A 132 -0.03 -37.26 13.47
CA TRP A 132 0.83 -37.48 14.64
C TRP A 132 1.38 -38.90 14.71
N SER A 133 0.60 -39.92 14.33
CA SER A 133 1.12 -41.29 14.22
C SER A 133 2.28 -41.40 13.22
N THR A 134 2.23 -40.64 12.12
CA THR A 134 3.32 -40.58 11.13
C THR A 134 4.53 -39.85 11.70
N VAL A 135 4.36 -38.70 12.36
CA VAL A 135 5.48 -37.96 12.99
C VAL A 135 6.17 -38.79 14.07
N GLU A 136 5.41 -39.44 14.96
CA GLU A 136 5.94 -40.27 16.04
C GLU A 136 6.76 -41.46 15.51
N ALA A 137 6.40 -42.01 14.34
CA ALA A 137 7.14 -43.10 13.71
C ALA A 137 8.55 -42.70 13.23
N GLY A 138 8.83 -41.40 13.10
CA GLY A 138 10.16 -40.85 12.78
C GLY A 138 10.98 -40.43 14.01
N THR A 139 10.38 -40.39 15.20
CA THR A 139 10.98 -39.79 16.41
C THR A 139 12.30 -40.46 16.80
N ASN A 140 12.38 -41.79 16.74
CA ASN A 140 13.61 -42.51 17.07
C ASN A 140 14.75 -42.21 16.09
N ALA A 141 14.45 -42.07 14.80
CA ALA A 141 15.46 -41.72 13.78
C ALA A 141 15.98 -40.29 13.99
N ALA A 142 15.09 -39.34 14.28
CA ALA A 142 15.47 -37.97 14.63
C ALA A 142 16.30 -37.92 15.91
N LEU A 143 15.94 -38.70 16.94
CA LEU A 143 16.74 -38.89 18.16
C LEU A 143 18.04 -39.66 17.96
N ALA A 144 18.24 -40.31 16.82
CA ALA A 144 19.52 -40.90 16.41
C ALA A 144 20.40 -39.94 15.60
N GLY A 145 19.88 -38.78 15.20
CA GLY A 145 20.63 -37.69 14.55
C GLY A 145 20.30 -37.53 13.08
N ARG A 146 19.37 -38.34 12.58
CA ARG A 146 18.93 -38.30 11.19
C ARG A 146 17.94 -37.15 10.99
N ILE A 147 17.95 -36.55 9.81
CA ILE A 147 16.90 -35.63 9.39
C ILE A 147 15.76 -36.47 8.83
N VAL A 148 14.57 -36.35 9.38
CA VAL A 148 13.41 -37.13 8.96
C VAL A 148 12.52 -36.30 8.05
N VAL A 149 12.22 -36.84 6.89
CA VAL A 149 11.25 -36.30 5.92
C VAL A 149 10.04 -37.22 5.82
N PHE A 150 8.91 -36.70 5.36
CA PHE A 150 7.67 -37.46 5.22
C PHE A 150 7.26 -37.54 3.76
N GLY A 151 7.13 -38.76 3.24
CA GLY A 151 6.85 -39.01 1.82
C GLY A 151 5.39 -39.37 1.57
N ILE A 152 4.78 -38.77 0.56
CA ILE A 152 3.44 -39.13 0.09
C ILE A 152 3.55 -40.09 -1.09
N GLN A 153 2.75 -41.17 -1.10
CA GLN A 153 2.72 -42.09 -2.23
C GLN A 153 2.14 -41.37 -3.46
N PRO A 154 2.88 -41.26 -4.59
CA PRO A 154 2.37 -40.62 -5.79
C PRO A 154 1.24 -41.46 -6.39
N ASP A 155 0.13 -40.81 -6.76
CA ASP A 155 -0.99 -41.42 -7.47
C ASP A 155 -1.07 -41.00 -8.95
N ARG A 156 -0.24 -40.03 -9.34
CA ARG A 156 -0.12 -39.47 -10.69
C ARG A 156 1.30 -38.91 -10.92
N PRO A 157 1.73 -38.67 -12.16
CA PRO A 157 2.88 -37.82 -12.41
C PRO A 157 2.54 -36.38 -12.03
N GLU A 158 3.45 -35.70 -11.32
CA GLU A 158 3.28 -34.30 -10.94
C GLU A 158 4.61 -33.57 -11.16
N THR A 159 4.60 -32.49 -11.93
CA THR A 159 5.83 -31.73 -12.25
C THR A 159 6.05 -30.59 -11.27
N GLY A 160 5.05 -30.27 -10.45
CA GLY A 160 5.09 -29.22 -9.44
C GLY A 160 5.70 -29.62 -8.10
N TYR A 161 5.91 -30.92 -7.85
CA TYR A 161 6.39 -31.47 -6.57
C TYR A 161 7.83 -31.97 -6.63
N GLY A 162 8.49 -31.99 -5.47
CA GLY A 162 9.74 -32.72 -5.27
C GLY A 162 9.47 -34.22 -5.09
N TYR A 163 10.39 -35.06 -5.56
CA TYR A 163 10.37 -36.51 -5.40
C TYR A 163 11.58 -36.97 -4.59
N ILE A 164 11.38 -38.05 -3.83
CA ILE A 164 12.38 -38.66 -2.96
C ILE A 164 12.53 -40.11 -3.36
N GLU A 165 13.69 -40.49 -3.89
CA GLU A 165 14.02 -41.89 -4.17
C GLU A 165 14.40 -42.58 -2.86
N VAL A 166 13.77 -43.72 -2.57
CA VAL A 166 13.99 -44.45 -1.32
C VAL A 166 14.52 -45.85 -1.54
N GLY A 167 15.33 -46.29 -0.58
CA GLY A 167 15.77 -47.66 -0.46
C GLY A 167 14.73 -48.57 0.23
N PRO A 168 15.15 -49.78 0.61
CA PRO A 168 14.32 -50.72 1.38
C PRO A 168 13.82 -50.11 2.69
N GLN A 169 12.68 -50.62 3.17
CA GLN A 169 12.10 -50.21 4.43
C GLN A 169 12.70 -50.96 5.61
N HIS A 170 13.07 -50.21 6.64
CA HIS A 170 13.53 -50.70 7.94
C HIS A 170 12.58 -50.17 9.02
N ASP A 171 11.83 -51.06 9.65
CA ASP A 171 10.74 -50.71 10.58
C ASP A 171 9.71 -49.76 9.95
N SER A 172 9.61 -48.53 10.48
CA SER A 172 8.71 -47.47 9.99
C SER A 172 9.39 -46.44 9.07
N ILE A 173 10.69 -46.59 8.81
CA ILE A 173 11.49 -45.64 8.03
C ILE A 173 12.07 -46.29 6.76
N ARG A 174 12.45 -45.47 5.80
CA ARG A 174 13.25 -45.84 4.62
C ARG A 174 14.48 -44.94 4.54
N ASP A 175 15.57 -45.49 4.04
CA ASP A 175 16.74 -44.66 3.72
C ASP A 175 16.48 -43.87 2.44
N VAL A 176 16.89 -42.59 2.43
CA VAL A 176 16.77 -41.74 1.24
C VAL A 176 18.02 -41.91 0.38
N ILE A 177 17.81 -42.25 -0.90
CA ILE A 177 18.89 -42.37 -1.89
C ILE A 177 19.22 -41.00 -2.47
N ARG A 178 18.20 -40.24 -2.87
CA ARG A 178 18.34 -38.87 -3.37
C ARG A 178 17.03 -38.09 -3.37
N PHE A 179 17.17 -36.78 -3.39
CA PHE A 179 16.10 -35.82 -3.68
C PHE A 179 16.16 -35.40 -5.15
N VAL A 180 14.99 -35.18 -5.74
CA VAL A 180 14.86 -34.62 -7.10
C VAL A 180 13.74 -33.59 -7.09
N GLU A 181 14.06 -32.34 -7.40
CA GLU A 181 13.08 -31.26 -7.40
C GLU A 181 12.47 -31.06 -8.80
N LYS A 182 11.13 -31.09 -8.90
CA LYS A 182 10.33 -30.69 -10.06
C LYS A 182 10.78 -31.31 -11.40
N PRO A 183 10.62 -32.64 -11.57
CA PRO A 183 10.96 -33.32 -12.82
C PRO A 183 10.07 -32.88 -13.98
N ASP A 184 10.53 -33.09 -15.22
CA ASP A 184 9.65 -33.01 -16.38
C ASP A 184 8.63 -34.16 -16.40
N GLU A 185 7.56 -34.01 -17.18
CA GLU A 185 6.45 -34.98 -17.22
C GLU A 185 6.90 -36.41 -17.61
N PRO A 186 7.76 -36.63 -18.63
CA PRO A 186 8.29 -37.95 -18.92
C PRO A 186 9.03 -38.59 -17.74
N THR A 187 9.81 -37.80 -17.01
CA THR A 187 10.57 -38.26 -15.84
C THR A 187 9.62 -38.56 -14.67
N ALA A 188 8.60 -37.73 -14.44
CA ALA A 188 7.59 -37.96 -13.40
C ALA A 188 6.80 -39.28 -13.62
N ILE A 189 6.50 -39.61 -14.89
CA ILE A 189 5.88 -40.89 -15.27
C ILE A 189 6.79 -42.05 -14.89
N GLN A 190 8.09 -41.98 -15.22
CA GLN A 190 9.06 -43.02 -14.84
C GLN A 190 9.16 -43.19 -13.32
N TYR A 191 9.13 -42.09 -12.56
CA TYR A 191 9.17 -42.15 -11.10
C TYR A 191 7.94 -42.86 -10.53
N LEU A 192 6.75 -42.54 -11.04
CA LEU A 192 5.52 -43.20 -10.66
C LEU A 192 5.56 -44.71 -10.96
N GLU A 193 6.01 -45.09 -12.16
CA GLU A 193 6.11 -46.49 -12.60
C GLU A 193 7.11 -47.30 -11.75
N SER A 194 8.21 -46.68 -11.31
CA SER A 194 9.24 -47.35 -10.52
C SER A 194 8.79 -47.73 -9.09
N LYS A 195 7.74 -47.07 -8.56
CA LYS A 195 7.18 -47.24 -7.20
C LYS A 195 8.15 -47.00 -6.03
N ASN A 196 9.39 -46.59 -6.31
CA ASN A 196 10.42 -46.31 -5.32
C ASN A 196 10.60 -44.81 -5.06
N PHE A 197 9.73 -43.97 -5.62
CA PHE A 197 9.71 -42.54 -5.33
C PHE A 197 8.46 -42.15 -4.54
N LEU A 198 8.64 -41.22 -3.60
CA LEU A 198 7.56 -40.56 -2.88
C LEU A 198 7.63 -39.06 -3.10
N TRP A 199 6.48 -38.38 -3.09
CA TRP A 199 6.46 -36.91 -3.10
C TRP A 199 6.98 -36.36 -1.78
N ASN A 200 7.80 -35.31 -1.85
CA ASN A 200 8.25 -34.55 -0.70
C ASN A 200 7.08 -33.73 -0.14
N SER A 201 6.67 -34.02 1.09
CA SER A 201 5.62 -33.23 1.76
C SER A 201 6.11 -31.89 2.30
N GLY A 202 7.42 -31.59 2.29
CA GLY A 202 7.96 -30.36 2.90
C GLY A 202 7.83 -30.30 4.42
N ILE A 203 7.53 -31.43 5.08
CA ILE A 203 7.51 -31.56 6.53
C ILE A 203 8.82 -32.20 6.97
N PHE A 204 9.44 -31.63 8.00
CA PHE A 204 10.75 -32.07 8.51
C PHE A 204 10.69 -32.30 10.02
N LEU A 205 11.28 -33.39 10.49
CA LEU A 205 11.51 -33.66 11.91
C LEU A 205 13.00 -33.94 12.14
N PHE A 206 13.62 -33.20 13.03
CA PHE A 206 15.06 -33.34 13.30
C PHE A 206 15.39 -32.93 14.73
N ARG A 207 16.53 -33.39 15.25
CA ARG A 207 17.09 -32.82 16.48
C ARG A 207 17.75 -31.48 16.18
N ALA A 208 17.57 -30.48 17.04
CA ALA A 208 18.08 -29.13 16.80
C ALA A 208 19.59 -29.10 16.53
N SER A 209 20.41 -29.81 17.30
CA SER A 209 21.86 -29.91 17.08
C SER A 209 22.22 -30.52 15.73
N ALA A 210 21.52 -31.58 15.30
CA ALA A 210 21.79 -32.23 14.03
C ALA A 210 21.55 -31.28 12.84
N MET A 211 20.46 -30.50 12.88
CA MET A 211 20.18 -29.52 11.83
C MET A 211 21.15 -28.33 11.86
N ARG A 212 21.52 -27.84 13.06
CA ARG A 212 22.59 -26.82 13.19
C ARG A 212 23.87 -27.31 12.55
N ASP A 213 24.30 -28.53 12.85
CA ASP A 213 25.56 -29.07 12.36
C ASP A 213 25.51 -29.26 10.83
N ALA A 214 24.36 -29.65 10.27
CA ALA A 214 24.13 -29.68 8.82
C ALA A 214 24.23 -28.28 8.18
N PHE A 215 23.60 -27.26 8.77
CA PHE A 215 23.73 -25.87 8.28
C PHE A 215 25.16 -25.35 8.37
N LYS A 216 25.87 -25.62 9.46
CA LYS A 216 27.28 -25.22 9.59
C LYS A 216 28.18 -25.90 8.56
N ALA A 217 27.87 -27.14 8.18
CA ALA A 217 28.62 -27.87 7.17
C ALA A 217 28.33 -27.40 5.73
N HIS A 218 27.07 -27.11 5.40
CA HIS A 218 26.63 -26.94 4.01
C HIS A 218 26.18 -25.52 3.65
N ALA A 219 25.71 -24.73 4.61
CA ALA A 219 25.20 -23.38 4.40
C ALA A 219 25.48 -22.42 5.58
N PRO A 220 26.77 -22.25 5.99
CA PRO A 220 27.12 -21.46 7.17
C PRO A 220 26.70 -19.99 7.06
N THR A 221 26.71 -19.42 5.85
CA THR A 221 26.29 -18.03 5.61
C THR A 221 24.80 -17.79 5.92
N ILE A 222 23.93 -18.76 5.65
CA ILE A 222 22.51 -18.69 6.02
C ILE A 222 22.37 -18.79 7.54
N TRP A 223 23.12 -19.71 8.16
CA TRP A 223 23.14 -19.88 9.61
C TRP A 223 23.53 -18.58 10.32
N ASP A 224 24.71 -18.05 10.01
CA ASP A 224 25.28 -16.88 10.68
C ASP A 224 24.40 -15.63 10.49
N GLY A 225 23.89 -15.40 9.27
CA GLY A 225 23.03 -14.25 8.98
C GLY A 225 21.68 -14.30 9.70
N ALA A 226 20.99 -15.46 9.70
CA ALA A 226 19.71 -15.59 10.38
C ALA A 226 19.85 -15.54 11.91
N VAL A 227 20.93 -16.10 12.47
CA VAL A 227 21.25 -16.00 13.90
C VAL A 227 21.55 -14.56 14.30
N ALA A 228 22.36 -13.83 13.52
CA ALA A 228 22.66 -12.43 13.79
C ALA A 228 21.41 -11.53 13.76
N ALA A 229 20.49 -11.79 12.82
CA ALA A 229 19.20 -11.11 12.79
C ALA A 229 18.35 -11.44 14.04
N LEU A 230 18.33 -12.72 14.47
CA LEU A 230 17.61 -13.15 15.66
C LEU A 230 18.18 -12.52 16.95
N ASP A 231 19.50 -12.34 17.04
CA ASP A 231 20.18 -11.70 18.17
C ASP A 231 19.76 -10.25 18.41
N GLN A 232 19.40 -9.56 17.32
CA GLN A 232 18.98 -8.16 17.33
C GLN A 232 17.46 -7.99 17.20
N ALA A 233 16.72 -9.08 17.34
CA ALA A 233 15.28 -9.07 17.22
C ALA A 233 14.63 -8.32 18.40
N THR A 234 13.51 -7.65 18.12
CA THR A 234 12.71 -6.98 19.15
C THR A 234 11.40 -7.71 19.37
N SER A 235 10.93 -7.78 20.61
CA SER A 235 9.69 -8.48 20.95
C SER A 235 8.65 -7.55 21.56
N ASN A 236 7.39 -7.77 21.19
CA ASN A 236 6.22 -7.16 21.81
C ASN A 236 5.12 -8.22 21.97
N VAL A 237 3.89 -7.78 22.27
CA VAL A 237 2.74 -8.67 22.50
C VAL A 237 2.35 -9.48 21.25
N SER A 238 2.62 -8.98 20.05
CA SER A 238 2.28 -9.60 18.77
C SER A 238 3.31 -10.62 18.27
N GLY A 239 4.57 -10.54 18.74
CA GLY A 239 5.62 -11.48 18.35
C GLY A 239 7.04 -10.94 18.48
N THR A 240 7.98 -11.66 17.87
CA THR A 240 9.40 -11.29 17.71
C THR A 240 9.63 -10.80 16.28
N TYR A 241 10.17 -9.60 16.11
CA TYR A 241 10.41 -8.91 14.85
C TYR A 241 11.89 -8.93 14.51
N LEU A 242 12.24 -9.47 13.34
CA LEU A 242 13.62 -9.51 12.86
C LEU A 242 13.99 -8.17 12.20
N PRO A 243 15.19 -7.63 12.44
CA PRO A 243 15.61 -6.36 11.86
C PRO A 243 15.82 -6.48 10.34
N TYR A 244 15.27 -5.52 9.60
CA TYR A 244 15.31 -5.50 8.13
C TYR A 244 16.74 -5.58 7.58
N GLU A 245 17.64 -4.74 8.10
CA GLU A 245 18.98 -4.57 7.55
C GLU A 245 19.79 -5.87 7.61
N LEU A 246 19.74 -6.59 8.73
CA LEU A 246 20.46 -7.86 8.89
C LEU A 246 19.77 -9.01 8.14
N TYR A 247 18.44 -9.10 8.23
CA TYR A 247 17.71 -10.18 7.57
C TYR A 247 17.77 -10.09 6.03
N ALA A 248 17.96 -8.88 5.50
CA ALA A 248 18.14 -8.64 4.07
C ALA A 248 19.43 -9.26 3.49
N GLU A 249 20.43 -9.54 4.32
CA GLU A 249 21.70 -10.12 3.88
C GLU A 249 21.63 -11.65 3.80
N VAL A 250 20.62 -12.28 4.40
CA VAL A 250 20.45 -13.75 4.42
C VAL A 250 20.16 -14.26 2.99
N PRO A 251 20.91 -15.23 2.46
CA PRO A 251 20.64 -15.82 1.16
C PRO A 251 19.23 -16.44 1.07
N SER A 252 18.49 -16.15 0.00
CA SER A 252 17.13 -16.67 -0.23
C SER A 252 17.18 -18.02 -0.96
N ILE A 253 17.33 -19.11 -0.19
CA ILE A 253 17.51 -20.48 -0.70
C ILE A 253 16.52 -21.42 0.03
N SER A 254 15.98 -22.44 -0.64
CA SER A 254 15.15 -23.44 0.04
C SER A 254 16.01 -24.41 0.86
N VAL A 255 15.43 -24.99 1.91
CA VAL A 255 16.13 -26.00 2.73
C VAL A 255 16.49 -27.25 1.93
N ASP A 256 15.71 -27.59 0.89
CA ASP A 256 15.99 -28.74 0.02
C ASP A 256 17.33 -28.56 -0.70
N TYR A 257 17.57 -27.39 -1.30
CA TYR A 257 18.85 -27.06 -1.94
C TYR A 257 19.96 -26.82 -0.92
N ALA A 258 19.68 -26.10 0.17
CA ALA A 258 20.73 -25.73 1.12
C ALA A 258 21.25 -26.93 1.93
N ILE A 259 20.40 -27.93 2.20
CA ILE A 259 20.71 -29.03 3.10
C ILE A 259 20.33 -30.40 2.52
N MET A 260 19.09 -30.61 2.06
CA MET A 260 18.60 -31.98 1.78
C MET A 260 19.36 -32.67 0.64
N GLU A 261 19.78 -31.94 -0.39
CA GLU A 261 20.58 -32.48 -1.49
C GLU A 261 22.03 -32.82 -1.08
N HIS A 262 22.49 -32.34 0.06
CA HIS A 262 23.88 -32.49 0.52
C HIS A 262 24.02 -33.38 1.76
N ALA A 263 22.97 -33.52 2.57
CA ALA A 263 22.99 -34.32 3.79
C ALA A 263 22.88 -35.82 3.48
N THR A 264 23.69 -36.62 4.17
CA THR A 264 23.80 -38.07 3.96
C THR A 264 22.91 -38.90 4.89
N ASP A 265 22.51 -38.35 6.04
CA ASP A 265 21.79 -39.08 7.10
C ASP A 265 20.29 -38.73 7.13
N ILE A 266 19.61 -38.92 6.01
CA ILE A 266 18.18 -38.62 5.87
C ILE A 266 17.35 -39.90 5.95
N ALA A 267 16.29 -39.89 6.76
CA ALA A 267 15.30 -40.96 6.84
C ALA A 267 13.95 -40.48 6.30
N LEU A 268 13.22 -41.34 5.61
CA LEU A 268 11.86 -41.06 5.16
C LEU A 268 10.85 -41.91 5.92
N VAL A 269 9.77 -41.30 6.39
CA VAL A 269 8.58 -42.02 6.88
C VAL A 269 7.47 -41.89 5.83
N PRO A 270 6.93 -43.01 5.29
CA PRO A 270 5.75 -42.95 4.43
C PRO A 270 4.54 -42.42 5.20
N ALA A 271 3.89 -41.38 4.67
CA ALA A 271 2.73 -40.77 5.31
C ALA A 271 1.51 -41.69 5.27
N ARG A 272 0.74 -41.70 6.37
CA ARG A 272 -0.50 -42.48 6.50
C ARG A 272 -1.76 -41.65 6.27
N PHE A 273 -1.62 -40.33 6.23
CA PHE A 273 -2.70 -39.39 5.98
C PHE A 273 -2.81 -39.07 4.49
N ARG A 274 -4.01 -38.69 4.04
CA ARG A 274 -4.12 -38.02 2.75
C ARG A 274 -3.59 -36.61 2.88
N TRP A 275 -2.86 -36.19 1.85
CA TRP A 275 -2.18 -34.92 1.76
C TRP A 275 -2.50 -34.29 0.42
N ASN A 276 -2.75 -32.98 0.42
CA ASN A 276 -2.81 -32.19 -0.79
C ASN A 276 -2.18 -30.82 -0.52
N ASP A 277 -1.24 -30.41 -1.37
CA ASP A 277 -0.79 -29.02 -1.45
C ASP A 277 -1.80 -28.23 -2.27
N LEU A 278 -2.60 -27.41 -1.58
CA LEU A 278 -3.61 -26.54 -2.18
C LEU A 278 -2.92 -25.39 -2.93
N GLY A 279 -2.39 -25.72 -4.11
CA GLY A 279 -1.57 -24.85 -4.94
C GLY A 279 -2.08 -24.63 -6.37
N SER A 280 -3.25 -25.19 -6.72
CA SER A 280 -3.86 -25.02 -8.05
C SER A 280 -5.40 -25.10 -7.99
N TRP A 281 -6.09 -24.61 -9.02
CA TRP A 281 -7.57 -24.75 -9.11
C TRP A 281 -8.01 -26.20 -9.30
N GLN A 282 -7.19 -27.01 -9.95
CA GLN A 282 -7.41 -28.46 -10.05
C GLN A 282 -7.41 -29.12 -8.67
N SER A 283 -6.41 -28.81 -7.83
CA SER A 283 -6.34 -29.32 -6.46
C SER A 283 -7.58 -28.92 -5.66
N LEU A 284 -8.11 -27.71 -5.87
CA LEU A 284 -9.32 -27.24 -5.21
C LEU A 284 -10.60 -27.93 -5.71
N LEU A 285 -10.69 -28.23 -7.01
CA LEU A 285 -11.81 -29.01 -7.57
C LEU A 285 -11.84 -30.43 -7.00
N GLU A 286 -10.67 -31.07 -6.86
CA GLU A 286 -10.53 -32.45 -6.35
C GLU A 286 -10.86 -32.60 -4.85
N VAL A 287 -10.58 -31.56 -4.04
CA VAL A 287 -10.69 -31.62 -2.57
C VAL A 287 -12.01 -31.02 -2.05
N SER A 288 -12.65 -30.12 -2.81
CA SER A 288 -13.87 -29.45 -2.37
C SER A 288 -15.11 -30.31 -2.56
N SER A 289 -16.18 -29.98 -1.83
CA SER A 289 -17.49 -30.62 -2.03
C SER A 289 -18.10 -30.21 -3.37
N THR A 290 -18.60 -31.18 -4.14
CA THR A 290 -19.22 -30.95 -5.45
C THR A 290 -20.75 -31.06 -5.40
N ASP A 291 -21.43 -30.48 -6.38
CA ASP A 291 -22.84 -30.75 -6.68
C ASP A 291 -23.03 -32.11 -7.39
N GLY A 292 -24.26 -32.39 -7.83
CA GLY A 292 -24.60 -33.63 -8.55
C GLY A 292 -23.98 -33.76 -9.95
N ASN A 293 -23.40 -32.68 -10.49
CA ASN A 293 -22.77 -32.63 -11.81
C ASN A 293 -21.23 -32.46 -11.71
N GLY A 294 -20.66 -32.60 -10.50
CA GLY A 294 -19.23 -32.48 -10.27
C GLY A 294 -18.71 -31.03 -10.18
N ASN A 295 -19.57 -30.01 -10.10
CA ASN A 295 -19.14 -28.63 -9.95
C ASN A 295 -18.85 -28.29 -8.49
N VAL A 296 -17.84 -27.46 -8.25
CA VAL A 296 -17.64 -26.78 -6.98
C VAL A 296 -18.23 -25.39 -7.08
N ILE A 297 -19.21 -25.09 -6.22
CA ILE A 297 -19.91 -23.80 -6.22
C ILE A 297 -19.62 -23.08 -4.90
N VAL A 298 -19.00 -21.90 -4.97
CA VAL A 298 -18.63 -21.10 -3.80
C VAL A 298 -19.06 -19.65 -3.98
N GLY A 299 -19.89 -19.14 -3.07
CA GLY A 299 -20.39 -17.76 -3.09
C GLY A 299 -21.65 -17.59 -3.93
N ASP A 300 -21.91 -16.35 -4.38
CA ASP A 300 -23.11 -16.00 -5.16
C ASP A 300 -22.96 -16.40 -6.64
N VAL A 301 -23.39 -17.62 -6.95
CA VAL A 301 -23.23 -18.26 -8.27
C VAL A 301 -24.55 -18.86 -8.74
N VAL A 302 -24.96 -18.55 -9.97
CA VAL A 302 -26.06 -19.20 -10.69
C VAL A 302 -25.46 -20.01 -11.83
N ALA A 303 -25.44 -21.33 -11.70
CA ALA A 303 -24.92 -22.26 -12.70
C ALA A 303 -26.06 -23.08 -13.31
N ILE A 304 -26.17 -23.08 -14.65
CA ILE A 304 -27.14 -23.87 -15.42
C ILE A 304 -26.37 -24.75 -16.41
N ASP A 305 -26.68 -26.04 -16.48
CA ASP A 305 -26.04 -26.98 -17.40
C ASP A 305 -24.49 -26.97 -17.36
N CYS A 306 -23.91 -26.74 -16.17
CA CYS A 306 -22.46 -26.79 -15.97
C CYS A 306 -22.03 -28.17 -15.41
N GLU A 307 -20.84 -28.64 -15.78
CA GLU A 307 -20.28 -29.93 -15.33
C GLU A 307 -18.78 -29.78 -14.98
N ASN A 308 -18.31 -30.52 -13.96
CA ASN A 308 -16.90 -30.62 -13.55
C ASN A 308 -16.14 -29.27 -13.46
N SER A 309 -16.80 -28.19 -13.04
CA SER A 309 -16.21 -26.84 -13.05
C SER A 309 -16.04 -26.27 -11.64
N TYR A 310 -14.96 -25.51 -11.40
CA TYR A 310 -14.76 -24.74 -10.18
C TYR A 310 -15.32 -23.33 -10.38
N LEU A 311 -16.49 -23.05 -9.82
CA LEU A 311 -17.19 -21.77 -9.97
C LEU A 311 -17.22 -21.05 -8.62
N ARG A 312 -16.46 -19.97 -8.52
CA ARG A 312 -16.37 -19.17 -7.30
C ARG A 312 -16.65 -17.71 -7.59
N SER A 313 -17.53 -17.12 -6.80
CA SER A 313 -17.73 -15.69 -6.78
C SER A 313 -17.53 -15.09 -5.41
N ASN A 314 -16.93 -13.91 -5.41
CA ASN A 314 -16.61 -13.18 -4.22
C ASN A 314 -16.87 -11.67 -4.43
N GLY A 315 -17.99 -11.19 -3.92
CA GLY A 315 -18.42 -9.79 -3.97
C GLY A 315 -19.47 -9.42 -5.05
N ARG A 316 -19.71 -10.26 -6.06
CA ARG A 316 -20.72 -10.02 -7.12
C ARG A 316 -21.37 -11.33 -7.58
N LEU A 317 -22.55 -11.28 -8.20
CA LEU A 317 -23.18 -12.46 -8.80
C LEU A 317 -22.35 -13.00 -9.98
N LEU A 318 -22.09 -14.31 -10.01
CA LEU A 318 -21.54 -15.03 -11.16
C LEU A 318 -22.62 -15.90 -11.81
N SER A 319 -23.01 -15.60 -13.04
CA SER A 319 -23.92 -16.44 -13.82
C SER A 319 -23.15 -17.23 -14.88
N ALA A 320 -23.32 -18.55 -14.91
CA ALA A 320 -22.66 -19.47 -15.83
C ALA A 320 -23.67 -20.44 -16.46
N ILE A 321 -23.59 -20.65 -17.77
CA ILE A 321 -24.44 -21.60 -18.50
C ILE A 321 -23.55 -22.47 -19.41
N GLY A 322 -23.68 -23.79 -19.34
CA GLY A 322 -23.05 -24.72 -20.29
C GLY A 322 -21.54 -24.92 -20.11
N LEU A 323 -20.96 -24.51 -18.97
CA LEU A 323 -19.51 -24.59 -18.74
C LEU A 323 -19.08 -26.01 -18.36
N ARG A 324 -17.95 -26.47 -18.90
CA ARG A 324 -17.38 -27.80 -18.62
C ARG A 324 -15.89 -27.73 -18.37
N ASP A 325 -15.40 -28.38 -17.32
CA ASP A 325 -13.97 -28.48 -16.97
C ASP A 325 -13.25 -27.11 -16.84
N LEU A 326 -13.97 -26.09 -16.37
CA LEU A 326 -13.46 -24.71 -16.23
C LEU A 326 -13.31 -24.29 -14.77
N ALA A 327 -12.27 -23.52 -14.48
CA ALA A 327 -12.15 -22.72 -13.28
C ALA A 327 -12.56 -21.28 -13.60
N VAL A 328 -13.65 -20.80 -12.98
CA VAL A 328 -14.13 -19.42 -13.04
C VAL A 328 -14.11 -18.84 -11.64
N VAL A 329 -13.23 -17.87 -11.42
CA VAL A 329 -13.01 -17.26 -10.11
C VAL A 329 -13.18 -15.76 -10.24
N SER A 330 -14.31 -15.27 -9.77
CA SER A 330 -14.66 -13.85 -9.74
C SER A 330 -14.37 -13.29 -8.36
N THR A 331 -13.48 -12.32 -8.29
CA THR A 331 -13.32 -11.38 -7.17
C THR A 331 -13.89 -10.03 -7.59
N SER A 332 -14.01 -9.08 -6.67
CA SER A 332 -14.62 -7.78 -6.93
C SER A 332 -13.90 -6.94 -8.00
N ASP A 333 -12.58 -7.11 -8.14
CA ASP A 333 -11.73 -6.34 -9.05
C ASP A 333 -11.14 -7.17 -10.20
N ALA A 334 -11.11 -8.50 -10.08
CA ALA A 334 -10.56 -9.39 -11.10
C ALA A 334 -11.40 -10.67 -11.29
N THR A 335 -11.45 -11.16 -12.54
CA THR A 335 -12.03 -12.46 -12.87
C THR A 335 -11.00 -13.31 -13.59
N PHE A 336 -10.79 -14.52 -13.10
CA PHE A 336 -9.96 -15.53 -13.74
C PHE A 336 -10.84 -16.61 -14.37
N VAL A 337 -10.49 -17.00 -15.59
CA VAL A 337 -11.15 -18.06 -16.36
C VAL A 337 -10.09 -18.89 -17.06
N ALA A 338 -10.07 -20.20 -16.82
CA ALA A 338 -9.21 -21.13 -17.54
C ALA A 338 -9.76 -22.56 -17.49
N PRO A 339 -9.38 -23.43 -18.44
CA PRO A 339 -9.47 -24.88 -18.23
C PRO A 339 -8.79 -25.28 -16.92
N VAL A 340 -9.40 -26.18 -16.18
CA VAL A 340 -8.85 -26.66 -14.90
C VAL A 340 -7.45 -27.26 -15.10
N THR A 341 -7.22 -27.93 -16.22
CA THR A 341 -5.93 -28.53 -16.62
C THR A 341 -4.83 -27.51 -16.93
N GLU A 342 -5.16 -26.22 -17.09
CA GLU A 342 -4.21 -25.16 -17.41
C GLU A 342 -3.95 -24.24 -16.20
N SER A 343 -4.38 -24.64 -15.00
CA SER A 343 -4.28 -23.86 -13.77
C SER A 343 -2.87 -23.35 -13.47
N GLN A 344 -1.83 -24.13 -13.81
CA GLN A 344 -0.43 -23.77 -13.64
C GLN A 344 0.00 -22.51 -14.41
N ASN A 345 -0.69 -22.17 -15.51
CA ASN A 345 -0.35 -21.01 -16.34
C ASN A 345 -0.72 -19.67 -15.70
N VAL A 346 -1.44 -19.65 -14.58
CA VAL A 346 -1.76 -18.42 -13.82
C VAL A 346 -0.51 -17.59 -13.51
N ARG A 347 0.65 -18.22 -13.33
CA ARG A 347 1.93 -17.54 -13.10
C ARG A 347 2.29 -16.59 -14.26
N LYS A 348 1.99 -16.97 -15.51
CA LYS A 348 2.23 -16.13 -16.68
C LYS A 348 1.39 -14.85 -16.64
N ILE A 349 0.15 -14.95 -16.14
CA ILE A 349 -0.73 -13.80 -15.94
C ILE A 349 -0.17 -12.91 -14.83
N VAL A 350 0.14 -13.47 -13.66
CA VAL A 350 0.71 -12.73 -12.52
C VAL A 350 1.97 -11.97 -12.92
N GLU A 351 2.91 -12.62 -13.63
CA GLU A 351 4.15 -11.99 -14.11
C GLU A 351 3.87 -10.84 -15.10
N GLN A 352 2.85 -10.94 -15.94
CA GLN A 352 2.45 -9.87 -16.85
C GLN A 352 1.78 -8.70 -16.11
N LEU A 353 0.95 -8.99 -15.12
CA LEU A 353 0.32 -7.98 -14.27
C LEU A 353 1.37 -7.21 -13.45
N GLU A 354 2.35 -7.91 -12.87
CA GLU A 354 3.47 -7.29 -12.16
C GLU A 354 4.32 -6.39 -13.07
N LYS A 355 4.63 -6.83 -14.29
CA LYS A 355 5.36 -6.03 -15.29
C LYS A 355 4.61 -4.76 -15.71
N THR A 356 3.29 -4.77 -15.64
CA THR A 356 2.44 -3.63 -15.98
C THR A 356 2.06 -2.78 -14.76
N GLY A 357 2.65 -3.07 -13.58
CA GLY A 357 2.45 -2.30 -12.36
C GLY A 357 1.04 -2.43 -11.77
N ARG A 358 0.31 -3.49 -12.13
CA ARG A 358 -1.06 -3.70 -11.70
C ARG A 358 -1.14 -4.12 -10.24
N LEU A 359 -2.09 -3.55 -9.52
CA LEU A 359 -2.24 -3.72 -8.07
C LEU A 359 -2.90 -5.05 -7.70
N GLU A 360 -3.58 -5.68 -8.67
CA GLU A 360 -4.37 -6.89 -8.46
C GLU A 360 -3.53 -8.12 -8.08
N THR A 361 -2.20 -8.07 -8.19
CA THR A 361 -1.31 -9.14 -7.70
C THR A 361 -0.86 -8.93 -6.25
N LYS A 362 -0.96 -7.70 -5.75
CA LYS A 362 -0.43 -7.30 -4.44
C LYS A 362 -1.51 -7.17 -3.37
N PHE A 363 -2.67 -6.65 -3.75
CA PHE A 363 -3.71 -6.23 -2.81
C PHE A 363 -5.00 -6.98 -3.03
N THR A 364 -5.49 -7.69 -2.03
CA THR A 364 -6.83 -8.28 -2.03
C THR A 364 -7.82 -7.17 -1.74
N PRO A 365 -8.83 -6.96 -2.62
CA PRO A 365 -9.91 -6.07 -2.29
C PRO A 365 -10.56 -6.68 -1.06
N ALA A 366 -10.52 -5.98 0.06
CA ALA A 366 -11.24 -6.44 1.21
C ALA A 366 -12.73 -6.47 0.82
N GLN A 367 -13.41 -7.60 1.03
CA GLN A 367 -14.88 -7.63 0.84
C GLN A 367 -15.58 -6.59 1.71
N ASP A 368 -14.94 -6.20 2.83
CA ASP A 368 -15.37 -5.13 3.74
C ASP A 368 -14.63 -3.79 3.52
N ARG A 369 -13.66 -3.73 2.59
CA ARG A 369 -12.90 -2.51 2.23
C ARG A 369 -12.49 -2.45 0.74
N LEU A 370 -13.37 -2.81 -0.19
CA LEU A 370 -13.64 -1.79 -1.17
C LEU A 370 -14.26 -0.70 -0.32
N PRO A 371 -13.61 0.46 -0.17
CA PRO A 371 -14.38 1.54 0.37
C PRO A 371 -15.49 1.70 -0.67
N GLN A 372 -16.70 1.32 -0.27
CA GLN A 372 -17.87 1.66 -1.04
C GLN A 372 -17.75 3.15 -1.27
N VAL A 373 -18.04 3.61 -2.48
CA VAL A 373 -18.03 5.05 -2.76
C VAL A 373 -18.90 5.72 -1.69
N GLY A 374 -18.26 6.56 -0.87
CA GLY A 374 -18.86 7.20 0.31
C GLY A 374 -18.53 6.55 1.66
N ALA A 375 -17.65 5.55 1.74
CA ALA A 375 -17.30 4.86 2.99
C ALA A 375 -16.73 5.82 4.04
N TYR A 376 -15.98 6.84 3.59
CA TYR A 376 -15.46 7.89 4.45
C TYR A 376 -16.36 9.12 4.55
N GLU A 377 -17.49 9.19 3.82
CA GLU A 377 -18.31 10.42 3.74
C GLU A 377 -18.70 10.95 5.12
N LYS A 378 -19.27 10.09 5.98
CA LYS A 378 -19.69 10.48 7.33
C LYS A 378 -18.50 10.97 8.17
N ARG A 379 -17.37 10.25 8.11
CA ARG A 379 -16.17 10.59 8.88
C ARG A 379 -15.55 11.90 8.39
N VAL A 380 -15.52 12.11 7.08
CA VAL A 380 -15.04 13.34 6.43
C VAL A 380 -15.89 14.53 6.81
N ARG A 381 -17.22 14.41 6.69
CA ARG A 381 -18.15 15.47 7.11
C ARG A 381 -17.98 15.82 8.58
N HIS A 382 -17.92 14.81 9.45
CA HIS A 382 -17.70 15.02 10.88
C HIS A 382 -16.38 15.75 11.12
N TRP A 383 -15.27 15.26 10.56
CA TRP A 383 -13.96 15.89 10.72
C TRP A 383 -13.95 17.35 10.25
N LEU A 384 -14.49 17.61 9.06
CA LEU A 384 -14.53 18.96 8.50
C LEU A 384 -15.38 19.91 9.35
N PHE A 385 -16.66 19.59 9.51
CA PHE A 385 -17.67 20.55 9.99
C PHE A 385 -17.83 20.56 11.52
N GLU A 386 -17.48 19.47 12.20
CA GLU A 386 -17.65 19.34 13.66
C GLU A 386 -16.32 19.35 14.43
N GLU A 387 -15.18 19.13 13.77
CA GLU A 387 -13.87 19.09 14.44
C GLU A 387 -12.97 20.24 13.97
N THR A 388 -12.57 20.25 12.70
CA THR A 388 -11.53 21.14 12.18
C THR A 388 -12.02 22.57 11.96
N LEU A 389 -13.13 22.79 11.25
CA LEU A 389 -13.64 24.14 11.01
C LEU A 389 -13.98 24.89 12.32
N PRO A 390 -14.65 24.27 13.32
CA PRO A 390 -14.89 24.91 14.61
C PRO A 390 -13.59 25.27 15.37
N LEU A 391 -12.57 24.41 15.33
CA LEU A 391 -11.29 24.69 15.98
C LEU A 391 -10.55 25.85 15.32
N TRP A 392 -10.42 25.81 13.98
CA TRP A 392 -9.66 26.81 13.23
C TRP A 392 -10.36 28.16 13.11
N SER A 393 -11.69 28.21 13.21
CA SER A 393 -12.45 29.46 13.28
C SER A 393 -12.36 30.20 14.61
N THR A 394 -11.80 29.56 15.63
CA THR A 394 -11.64 30.15 16.96
C THR A 394 -10.15 30.32 17.27
N ILE A 395 -9.45 29.23 17.54
CA ILE A 395 -8.05 29.22 17.98
C ILE A 395 -7.10 29.59 16.83
N GLY A 396 -7.46 29.26 15.58
CA GLY A 396 -6.68 29.60 14.40
C GLY A 396 -6.70 31.11 14.05
N VAL A 397 -7.58 31.89 14.67
CA VAL A 397 -7.80 33.30 14.34
C VAL A 397 -7.04 34.21 15.29
N ASP A 398 -6.21 35.10 14.73
CA ASP A 398 -5.55 36.11 15.53
C ASP A 398 -6.46 37.32 15.71
N ARG A 399 -7.18 37.32 16.84
CA ARG A 399 -8.08 38.42 17.22
C ARG A 399 -7.33 39.63 17.80
N ARG A 400 -6.06 39.49 18.16
CA ARG A 400 -5.27 40.54 18.80
C ARG A 400 -4.63 41.47 17.77
N TYR A 401 -4.00 40.90 16.75
CA TYR A 401 -3.27 41.63 15.71
C TYR A 401 -3.88 41.49 14.32
N GLY A 402 -4.97 40.73 14.20
CA GLY A 402 -5.66 40.50 12.93
C GLY A 402 -5.04 39.37 12.10
N GLY A 403 -5.79 38.94 11.07
CA GLY A 403 -5.44 37.79 10.25
C GLY A 403 -5.53 36.47 11.03
N PHE A 404 -4.70 35.50 10.63
CA PHE A 404 -4.72 34.15 11.19
C PHE A 404 -3.37 33.79 11.80
N HIS A 405 -3.36 32.79 12.67
CA HIS A 405 -2.14 32.18 13.17
C HIS A 405 -1.57 31.21 12.13
N GLU A 406 -0.25 31.12 12.05
CA GLU A 406 0.43 30.29 11.03
C GLU A 406 0.57 28.83 11.43
N ALA A 407 0.54 28.51 12.73
CA ALA A 407 0.45 27.16 13.25
C ALA A 407 -0.18 27.14 14.63
N LEU A 408 -0.63 25.93 14.98
CA LEU A 408 -0.98 25.54 16.33
C LEU A 408 -0.01 24.44 16.81
N THR A 409 0.17 24.32 18.12
CA THR A 409 0.72 23.10 18.74
C THR A 409 -0.31 21.97 18.68
N PHE A 410 0.11 20.73 18.96
CA PHE A 410 -0.81 19.59 19.07
C PHE A 410 -1.81 19.70 20.24
N ASP A 411 -1.55 20.59 21.21
CA ASP A 411 -2.49 20.94 22.27
C ASP A 411 -3.41 22.12 21.89
N ALA A 412 -3.51 22.43 20.59
CA ALA A 412 -4.30 23.53 20.04
C ALA A 412 -3.95 24.90 20.65
N THR A 413 -2.65 25.19 20.82
CA THR A 413 -2.18 26.52 21.25
C THR A 413 -1.56 27.27 20.08
N PRO A 414 -1.92 28.55 19.83
CA PRO A 414 -1.32 29.33 18.75
C PRO A 414 0.19 29.52 18.90
N ILE A 415 0.92 29.34 17.80
CA ILE A 415 2.35 29.62 17.72
C ILE A 415 2.56 30.99 17.10
N MET A 416 3.20 31.91 17.83
CA MET A 416 3.52 33.25 17.35
C MET A 416 4.72 33.20 16.41
N ARG A 417 4.48 33.38 15.11
CA ARG A 417 5.52 33.44 14.06
C ARG A 417 5.13 34.41 12.96
N THR A 418 6.07 34.71 12.07
CA THR A 418 5.89 35.53 10.86
C THR A 418 4.67 35.07 10.07
N LYS A 419 3.71 35.96 9.82
CA LYS A 419 2.51 35.68 9.01
C LYS A 419 2.86 35.83 7.53
N ARG A 420 2.29 34.98 6.68
CA ARG A 420 2.51 34.99 5.24
C ARG A 420 1.21 35.36 4.52
N MET A 421 1.32 36.16 3.47
CA MET A 421 0.16 36.57 2.66
C MET A 421 -0.59 35.33 2.12
N ARG A 422 0.11 34.38 1.49
CA ARG A 422 -0.49 33.12 1.05
C ARG A 422 -1.25 32.36 2.13
N THR A 423 -0.73 32.27 3.36
CA THR A 423 -1.41 31.50 4.42
C THR A 423 -2.70 32.22 4.81
N THR A 424 -2.67 33.55 4.93
CA THR A 424 -3.87 34.34 5.22
C THR A 424 -4.91 34.20 4.12
N ALA A 425 -4.49 34.31 2.85
CA ALA A 425 -5.37 34.11 1.70
C ALA A 425 -5.96 32.69 1.65
N ARG A 426 -5.16 31.66 1.93
CA ARG A 426 -5.60 30.26 2.05
C ARG A 426 -6.65 30.04 3.14
N GLN A 427 -6.55 30.76 4.27
CA GLN A 427 -7.56 30.71 5.33
C GLN A 427 -8.87 31.40 4.89
N ILE A 428 -8.80 32.56 4.23
CA ILE A 428 -9.97 33.22 3.63
C ILE A 428 -10.68 32.26 2.66
N TYR A 429 -9.92 31.61 1.77
CA TYR A 429 -10.46 30.58 0.88
C TYR A 429 -11.15 29.46 1.65
N ALA A 430 -10.50 28.89 2.68
CA ALA A 430 -11.02 27.75 3.40
C ALA A 430 -12.39 28.06 4.05
N PHE A 431 -12.52 29.26 4.65
CA PHE A 431 -13.80 29.70 5.21
C PHE A 431 -14.83 30.08 4.15
N ALA A 432 -14.41 30.62 3.00
CA ALA A 432 -15.32 30.86 1.87
C ALA A 432 -15.89 29.54 1.30
N VAL A 433 -15.05 28.51 1.12
CA VAL A 433 -15.51 27.18 0.72
C VAL A 433 -16.42 26.55 1.78
N ALA A 434 -16.11 26.73 3.07
CA ALA A 434 -17.00 26.25 4.14
C ALA A 434 -18.39 26.94 4.08
N HIS A 435 -18.43 28.24 3.78
CA HIS A 435 -19.68 28.97 3.54
C HIS A 435 -20.47 28.40 2.35
N GLU A 436 -19.79 28.17 1.23
CA GLU A 436 -20.39 27.57 0.02
C GLU A 436 -20.99 26.18 0.30
N MET A 437 -20.37 25.41 1.20
CA MET A 437 -20.84 24.10 1.65
C MET A 437 -21.98 24.17 2.69
N GLY A 438 -22.43 25.36 3.07
CA GLY A 438 -23.52 25.56 4.03
C GLY A 438 -23.13 25.34 5.50
N TRP A 439 -21.84 25.49 5.85
CA TRP A 439 -21.41 25.43 7.24
C TRP A 439 -22.07 26.53 8.10
N ASP A 440 -22.55 26.17 9.28
CA ASP A 440 -23.33 27.03 10.20
C ASP A 440 -22.45 27.93 11.10
N GLY A 441 -21.12 27.84 10.96
CA GLY A 441 -20.17 28.69 11.67
C GLY A 441 -20.06 30.13 11.14
N PRO A 442 -19.19 30.97 11.74
CA PRO A 442 -19.10 32.40 11.44
C PRO A 442 -18.27 32.68 10.17
N ALA A 443 -18.52 31.97 9.08
CA ALA A 443 -17.69 32.02 7.87
C ALA A 443 -17.58 33.43 7.28
N ASN A 444 -18.69 34.17 7.19
CA ASN A 444 -18.70 35.55 6.67
C ASN A 444 -17.81 36.49 7.50
N ASP A 445 -17.86 36.39 8.83
CA ASP A 445 -17.03 37.21 9.72
C ASP A 445 -15.54 36.88 9.57
N LEU A 446 -15.21 35.62 9.28
CA LEU A 446 -13.82 35.18 9.09
C LEU A 446 -13.26 35.62 7.74
N ILE A 447 -14.07 35.56 6.67
CA ILE A 447 -13.73 36.07 5.34
C ILE A 447 -13.47 37.57 5.44
N ASP A 448 -14.38 38.34 6.04
CA ASP A 448 -14.23 39.78 6.24
C ASP A 448 -13.03 40.11 7.14
N HIS A 449 -12.80 39.37 8.23
CA HIS A 449 -11.63 39.54 9.10
C HIS A 449 -10.31 39.38 8.34
N GLY A 450 -10.21 38.35 7.51
CA GLY A 450 -9.02 38.10 6.69
C GLY A 450 -8.83 39.17 5.61
N ILE A 451 -9.89 39.54 4.88
CA ILE A 451 -9.83 40.57 3.83
C ILE A 451 -9.44 41.92 4.43
N ARG A 452 -10.06 42.34 5.54
CA ARG A 452 -9.69 43.57 6.24
C ARG A 452 -8.22 43.58 6.65
N PHE A 453 -7.71 42.46 7.17
CA PHE A 453 -6.31 42.37 7.56
C PHE A 453 -5.36 42.57 6.37
N ILE A 454 -5.55 41.83 5.27
CA ILE A 454 -4.66 41.93 4.10
C ILE A 454 -4.78 43.30 3.44
N THR A 455 -5.98 43.87 3.33
CA THR A 455 -6.20 45.19 2.73
C THR A 455 -5.58 46.31 3.57
N ALA A 456 -5.71 46.26 4.90
CA ALA A 456 -5.19 47.31 5.77
C ALA A 456 -3.66 47.30 5.87
N ASN A 457 -3.04 46.10 5.87
CA ASN A 457 -1.62 45.96 6.20
C ASN A 457 -0.76 45.54 5.01
N GLY A 458 -1.34 44.88 4.00
CA GLY A 458 -0.58 44.17 2.97
C GLY A 458 -0.77 44.68 1.55
N ARG A 459 -1.63 45.69 1.34
CA ARG A 459 -1.82 46.32 0.03
C ARG A 459 -0.66 47.25 -0.28
N THR A 460 -0.10 47.16 -1.49
CA THR A 460 0.96 48.06 -1.96
C THR A 460 0.41 49.21 -2.82
N GLU A 461 1.22 50.26 -3.01
CA GLU A 461 0.87 51.39 -3.89
C GLU A 461 0.70 50.99 -5.36
N ARG A 462 1.38 49.91 -5.80
CA ARG A 462 1.28 49.38 -7.17
C ARG A 462 0.03 48.57 -7.42
N GLY A 463 -0.76 48.33 -6.39
CA GLY A 463 -1.91 47.45 -6.50
C GLY A 463 -1.55 45.96 -6.48
N GLY A 464 -0.40 45.60 -5.88
CA GLY A 464 -0.06 44.23 -5.50
C GLY A 464 -0.20 43.98 -3.99
N TRP A 465 0.36 42.86 -3.55
CA TRP A 465 0.28 42.36 -2.17
C TRP A 465 1.66 42.00 -1.64
N VAL A 466 1.98 42.45 -0.42
CA VAL A 466 3.25 42.14 0.26
C VAL A 466 3.37 40.65 0.58
N LYS A 467 4.60 40.16 0.79
CA LYS A 467 4.91 38.76 1.02
C LYS A 467 4.64 38.30 2.45
N THR A 468 5.16 39.04 3.43
CA THR A 468 5.10 38.63 4.85
C THR A 468 4.91 39.78 5.82
N PHE A 469 4.37 39.43 6.99
CA PHE A 469 4.12 40.31 8.12
C PHE A 469 4.83 39.80 9.38
N ASN A 470 5.19 40.73 10.24
CA ASN A 470 5.56 40.42 11.62
C ASN A 470 4.37 39.79 12.37
N PRO A 471 4.62 39.10 13.49
CA PRO A 471 3.54 38.53 14.31
C PRO A 471 2.50 39.56 14.77
N ASP A 472 2.86 40.86 14.85
CA ASP A 472 1.97 41.96 15.21
C ASP A 472 1.17 42.56 14.04
N GLY A 473 1.31 42.00 12.83
CA GLY A 473 0.59 42.42 11.63
C GLY A 473 1.29 43.49 10.79
N THR A 474 2.39 44.08 11.26
CA THR A 474 3.16 45.05 10.47
C THR A 474 3.92 44.37 9.33
N VAL A 475 4.17 45.09 8.22
CA VAL A 475 4.91 44.53 7.06
C VAL A 475 6.33 44.15 7.46
N LEU A 476 6.73 42.91 7.17
CA LEU A 476 8.10 42.41 7.35
C LEU A 476 8.85 42.36 6.01
N ASP A 477 8.20 41.81 4.97
CA ASP A 477 8.76 41.73 3.62
C ASP A 477 7.73 42.26 2.63
N GLY A 478 8.04 43.42 2.03
CA GLY A 478 7.22 44.14 1.07
C GLY A 478 7.31 43.64 -0.37
N SER A 479 8.07 42.57 -0.64
CA SER A 479 8.14 41.97 -1.98
C SER A 479 6.76 41.51 -2.48
N GLU A 480 6.53 41.67 -3.78
CA GLU A 480 5.26 41.35 -4.43
C GLU A 480 5.46 40.18 -5.39
N ASP A 481 5.51 38.95 -4.86
CA ASP A 481 5.74 37.76 -5.68
C ASP A 481 4.44 37.20 -6.27
N ALA A 482 4.57 36.56 -7.44
CA ALA A 482 3.46 35.99 -8.19
C ALA A 482 2.72 34.87 -7.42
N TYR A 483 3.43 34.17 -6.53
CA TYR A 483 2.87 33.08 -5.74
C TYR A 483 1.85 33.62 -4.75
N ASP A 484 2.20 34.63 -3.97
CA ASP A 484 1.29 35.27 -3.03
C ASP A 484 0.14 36.00 -3.76
N GLN A 485 0.39 36.66 -4.90
CA GLN A 485 -0.69 37.27 -5.70
C GLN A 485 -1.73 36.23 -6.14
N SER A 486 -1.28 35.04 -6.57
CA SER A 486 -2.17 33.98 -7.05
C SER A 486 -3.12 33.47 -5.96
N PHE A 487 -2.63 33.30 -4.72
CA PHE A 487 -3.48 32.91 -3.60
C PHE A 487 -4.46 34.00 -3.20
N VAL A 488 -4.07 35.27 -3.27
CA VAL A 488 -5.01 36.37 -3.01
C VAL A 488 -6.12 36.37 -4.07
N LEU A 489 -5.79 36.23 -5.36
CA LEU A 489 -6.81 36.11 -6.40
C LEU A 489 -7.75 34.93 -6.18
N LEU A 490 -7.21 33.76 -5.80
CA LEU A 490 -8.01 32.58 -5.51
C LEU A 490 -8.95 32.80 -4.32
N ALA A 491 -8.45 33.38 -3.23
CA ALA A 491 -9.25 33.73 -2.06
C ALA A 491 -10.36 34.72 -2.40
N LEU A 492 -10.06 35.75 -3.20
CA LEU A 492 -11.04 36.75 -3.63
C LEU A 492 -12.10 36.16 -4.57
N ALA A 493 -11.77 35.18 -5.43
CA ALA A 493 -12.76 34.52 -6.27
C ALA A 493 -13.84 33.82 -5.42
N HIS A 494 -13.42 33.06 -4.41
CA HIS A 494 -14.34 32.39 -3.49
C HIS A 494 -15.05 33.35 -2.54
N ALA A 495 -14.37 34.40 -2.06
CA ALA A 495 -15.02 35.45 -1.28
C ALA A 495 -16.10 36.19 -2.11
N HIS A 496 -15.86 36.41 -3.40
CA HIS A 496 -16.85 36.97 -4.32
C HIS A 496 -18.06 36.04 -4.49
N ARG A 497 -17.82 34.72 -4.65
CA ARG A 497 -18.89 33.71 -4.70
C ARG A 497 -19.71 33.69 -3.40
N ALA A 498 -19.06 33.89 -2.26
CA ALA A 498 -19.68 34.04 -0.94
C ALA A 498 -20.35 35.42 -0.71
N GLY A 499 -20.35 36.32 -1.71
CA GLY A 499 -21.04 37.62 -1.63
C GLY A 499 -20.26 38.75 -0.96
N HIS A 500 -18.95 38.62 -0.74
CA HIS A 500 -18.14 39.67 -0.14
C HIS A 500 -18.02 40.90 -1.08
N PRO A 501 -18.40 42.12 -0.64
CA PRO A 501 -18.60 43.26 -1.55
C PRO A 501 -17.31 43.82 -2.15
N LEU A 502 -16.18 43.71 -1.45
CA LEU A 502 -14.89 44.25 -1.93
C LEU A 502 -14.13 43.31 -2.86
N ALA A 503 -14.56 42.04 -2.97
CA ALA A 503 -13.71 41.00 -3.55
C ALA A 503 -13.38 41.24 -5.03
N LEU A 504 -14.39 41.62 -5.83
CA LEU A 504 -14.22 41.89 -7.26
C LEU A 504 -13.33 43.10 -7.54
N GLY A 505 -13.47 44.17 -6.75
CA GLY A 505 -12.65 45.38 -6.90
C GLY A 505 -11.17 45.10 -6.63
N LEU A 506 -10.88 44.46 -5.48
CA LEU A 506 -9.52 44.06 -5.11
C LEU A 506 -8.90 43.12 -6.14
N ALA A 507 -9.68 42.17 -6.67
CA ALA A 507 -9.19 41.25 -7.69
C ALA A 507 -8.86 41.97 -9.00
N THR A 508 -9.72 42.90 -9.42
CA THR A 508 -9.51 43.70 -10.65
C THR A 508 -8.19 44.46 -10.59
N GLU A 509 -7.89 45.11 -9.47
CA GLU A 509 -6.61 45.80 -9.28
C GLU A 509 -5.43 44.82 -9.21
N THR A 510 -5.61 43.65 -8.60
CA THR A 510 -4.56 42.61 -8.53
C THR A 510 -4.26 42.02 -9.92
N PHE A 511 -5.28 41.84 -10.77
CA PHE A 511 -5.09 41.46 -12.17
C PHE A 511 -4.32 42.54 -12.94
N ALA A 512 -4.66 43.81 -12.75
CA ALA A 512 -3.93 44.91 -13.37
C ALA A 512 -2.44 44.91 -12.95
N PHE A 513 -2.16 44.67 -11.67
CA PHE A 513 -0.78 44.52 -11.18
C PHE A 513 -0.05 43.33 -11.85
N ILE A 514 -0.69 42.16 -11.94
CA ILE A 514 -0.09 40.99 -12.59
C ILE A 514 0.19 41.29 -14.07
N ASP A 515 -0.76 41.88 -14.78
CA ASP A 515 -0.63 42.18 -16.21
C ASP A 515 0.46 43.24 -16.47
N GLU A 516 0.64 44.22 -15.56
CA GLU A 516 1.64 45.29 -15.71
C GLU A 516 3.04 44.90 -15.24
N TYR A 517 3.16 44.22 -14.11
CA TYR A 517 4.45 44.03 -13.41
C TYR A 517 4.97 42.60 -13.43
N LEU A 518 4.11 41.60 -13.63
CA LEU A 518 4.47 40.18 -13.58
C LEU A 518 4.35 39.47 -14.93
N ALA A 519 3.55 39.95 -15.87
CA ALA A 519 3.50 39.36 -17.19
C ALA A 519 4.85 39.54 -17.91
N ASP A 520 5.43 38.45 -18.43
CA ASP A 520 6.64 38.55 -19.23
C ASP A 520 6.32 39.35 -20.51
N SER A 521 7.10 40.40 -20.79
CA SER A 521 6.97 41.23 -21.98
C SER A 521 7.13 40.44 -23.29
N ARG A 522 7.78 39.27 -23.23
CA ARG A 522 7.92 38.34 -24.37
C ARG A 522 6.72 37.39 -24.52
N LEU A 523 5.72 37.52 -23.64
CA LEU A 523 4.52 36.69 -23.54
C LEU A 523 4.79 35.20 -23.26
N ARG A 524 5.95 34.85 -22.68
CA ARG A 524 6.35 33.45 -22.43
C ARG A 524 5.95 32.94 -21.03
N GLY A 525 5.21 33.70 -20.25
CA GLY A 525 4.78 33.31 -18.90
C GLY A 525 4.67 34.51 -17.97
N PHE A 526 4.90 34.28 -16.69
CA PHE A 526 4.91 35.28 -15.63
C PHE A 526 6.26 35.26 -14.89
N LEU A 527 6.67 36.42 -14.40
CA LEU A 527 7.84 36.61 -13.58
C LEU A 527 7.55 36.15 -12.14
N GLU A 528 8.60 35.79 -11.40
CA GLU A 528 8.51 35.42 -9.99
C GLU A 528 8.21 36.67 -9.13
N MET A 529 8.97 37.74 -9.34
CA MET A 529 8.76 39.08 -8.82
C MET A 529 9.07 40.14 -9.90
N PRO A 530 8.60 41.39 -9.74
CA PRO A 530 8.89 42.46 -10.69
C PRO A 530 10.40 42.70 -10.84
N GLY A 531 10.92 42.54 -12.05
CA GLY A 531 12.34 42.78 -12.36
C GLY A 531 13.30 41.61 -12.11
N ASP A 532 12.80 40.41 -11.77
CA ASP A 532 13.63 39.25 -11.48
C ASP A 532 14.40 38.68 -12.69
N LYS A 533 15.66 38.29 -12.42
CA LYS A 533 16.59 37.61 -13.35
C LYS A 533 17.00 36.19 -12.88
N GLY A 534 16.24 35.63 -11.92
CA GLY A 534 16.51 34.32 -11.33
C GLY A 534 15.87 33.18 -12.13
N LEU A 535 15.99 31.96 -11.61
CA LEU A 535 15.27 30.81 -12.15
C LEU A 535 13.75 31.03 -12.06
N ARG A 536 13.03 30.57 -13.08
CA ARG A 536 11.57 30.50 -13.13
C ARG A 536 11.10 29.21 -12.48
N ARG A 537 9.90 29.22 -11.91
CA ARG A 537 9.28 28.06 -11.27
C ARG A 537 7.94 27.70 -11.91
N SER A 538 7.67 26.40 -11.98
CA SER A 538 6.34 25.88 -12.34
C SER A 538 5.27 26.28 -11.32
N ASN A 539 5.66 26.37 -10.04
CA ASN A 539 4.74 26.47 -8.90
C ASN A 539 3.87 27.75 -8.92
N PRO A 540 4.40 28.98 -9.10
CA PRO A 540 3.54 30.17 -9.24
C PRO A 540 2.59 30.09 -10.43
N HIS A 541 3.02 29.49 -11.54
CA HIS A 541 2.17 29.32 -12.73
C HIS A 541 1.01 28.36 -12.47
N MET A 542 1.25 27.29 -11.70
CA MET A 542 0.22 26.35 -11.28
C MET A 542 -0.90 27.05 -10.50
N HIS A 543 -0.58 27.90 -9.52
CA HIS A 543 -1.61 28.60 -8.75
C HIS A 543 -2.19 29.82 -9.47
N LEU A 544 -1.46 30.46 -10.39
CA LEU A 544 -2.07 31.42 -11.31
C LEU A 544 -3.13 30.74 -12.17
N LEU A 545 -2.85 29.54 -12.72
CA LEU A 545 -3.83 28.74 -13.45
C LEU A 545 -5.05 28.41 -12.57
N GLU A 546 -4.84 27.98 -11.34
CA GLU A 546 -5.91 27.72 -10.36
C GLU A 546 -6.78 28.97 -10.16
N SER A 547 -6.17 30.13 -9.89
CA SER A 547 -6.89 31.38 -9.67
C SER A 547 -7.65 31.86 -10.92
N PHE A 548 -7.08 31.71 -12.11
CA PHE A 548 -7.74 32.11 -13.36
C PHE A 548 -8.93 31.23 -13.68
N LEU A 549 -8.82 29.92 -13.44
CA LEU A 549 -9.95 29.00 -13.56
C LEU A 549 -11.06 29.33 -12.56
N ALA A 550 -10.71 29.67 -11.31
CA ALA A 550 -11.68 30.09 -10.30
C ALA A 550 -12.43 31.37 -10.70
N TRP A 551 -11.72 32.37 -11.24
CA TRP A 551 -12.33 33.60 -11.75
C TRP A 551 -13.20 33.38 -13.00
N TYR A 552 -12.81 32.47 -13.89
CA TYR A 552 -13.67 32.05 -14.99
C TYR A 552 -14.96 31.39 -14.48
N ASP A 553 -14.86 30.51 -13.48
CA ASP A 553 -16.01 29.80 -12.92
C ASP A 553 -17.03 30.75 -12.26
N VAL A 554 -16.59 31.77 -11.52
CA VAL A 554 -17.50 32.73 -10.86
C VAL A 554 -18.08 33.80 -11.79
N THR A 555 -17.41 34.15 -12.89
CA THR A 555 -17.84 35.26 -13.76
C THR A 555 -18.33 34.85 -15.15
N GLY A 556 -17.91 33.68 -15.65
CA GLY A 556 -18.05 33.31 -17.05
C GLY A 556 -17.19 34.13 -18.03
N ASN A 557 -16.35 35.06 -17.54
CA ASN A 557 -15.55 35.92 -18.41
C ASN A 557 -14.39 35.14 -19.07
N ARG A 558 -14.42 35.04 -20.40
CA ARG A 558 -13.45 34.30 -21.21
C ARG A 558 -12.03 34.87 -21.14
N ASP A 559 -11.85 36.11 -20.71
CA ASP A 559 -10.52 36.72 -20.53
C ASP A 559 -9.69 35.96 -19.49
N TYR A 560 -10.33 35.43 -18.44
CA TYR A 560 -9.65 34.60 -17.45
C TYR A 560 -9.25 33.24 -18.03
N LEU A 561 -10.13 32.64 -18.83
CA LEU A 561 -9.83 31.39 -19.52
C LEU A 561 -8.71 31.56 -20.56
N GLN A 562 -8.60 32.72 -21.19
CA GLN A 562 -7.50 33.04 -22.10
C GLN A 562 -6.16 33.15 -21.36
N ARG A 563 -6.14 33.74 -20.14
CA ARG A 563 -4.96 33.74 -19.28
C ARG A 563 -4.56 32.32 -18.85
N ALA A 564 -5.53 31.50 -18.47
CA ALA A 564 -5.32 30.08 -18.16
C ALA A 564 -4.72 29.32 -19.35
N ALA A 565 -5.23 29.55 -20.56
CA ALA A 565 -4.72 28.91 -21.78
C ALA A 565 -3.24 29.20 -22.04
N ARG A 566 -2.77 30.44 -21.77
CA ARG A 566 -1.34 30.79 -21.90
C ARG A 566 -0.45 29.95 -20.98
N ILE A 567 -0.91 29.66 -19.77
CA ILE A 567 -0.18 28.82 -18.82
C ILE A 567 -0.20 27.35 -19.26
N VAL A 568 -1.34 26.86 -19.77
CA VAL A 568 -1.45 25.50 -20.31
C VAL A 568 -0.57 25.31 -21.55
N ASP A 569 -0.43 26.33 -22.39
CA ASP A 569 0.49 26.30 -23.52
C ASP A 569 1.95 26.30 -23.06
N LEU A 570 2.31 27.11 -22.05
CA LEU A 570 3.63 27.05 -21.43
C LEU A 570 3.92 25.64 -20.86
N PHE A 571 2.94 25.04 -20.18
CA PHE A 571 3.03 23.68 -19.68
C PHE A 571 3.33 22.67 -20.80
N ARG A 572 2.57 22.70 -21.90
CA ARG A 572 2.73 21.77 -23.04
C ARG A 572 4.13 21.84 -23.66
N HIS A 573 4.70 23.03 -23.78
CA HIS A 573 5.94 23.25 -24.52
C HIS A 573 7.18 23.16 -23.66
N HIS A 574 7.10 23.48 -22.36
CA HIS A 574 8.27 23.65 -21.51
C HIS A 574 8.22 22.90 -20.19
N LEU A 575 7.07 22.88 -19.50
CA LEU A 575 7.01 22.31 -18.14
C LEU A 575 6.85 20.79 -18.15
N PHE A 576 6.16 20.26 -19.16
CA PHE A 576 5.91 18.82 -19.32
C PHE A 576 7.06 18.12 -20.04
N ASP A 577 7.64 17.13 -19.38
CA ASP A 577 8.62 16.24 -19.98
C ASP A 577 7.93 15.04 -20.65
N ALA A 578 7.96 15.00 -21.98
CA ALA A 578 7.34 13.94 -22.76
C ALA A 578 8.03 12.58 -22.66
N GLU A 579 9.31 12.54 -22.27
CA GLU A 579 10.10 11.32 -22.12
C GLU A 579 9.75 10.60 -20.82
N THR A 580 9.74 11.34 -19.71
CA THR A 580 9.55 10.78 -18.36
C THR A 580 8.12 10.96 -17.81
N TRP A 581 7.29 11.73 -18.53
CA TRP A 581 5.94 12.12 -18.11
C TRP A 581 5.92 12.87 -16.78
N THR A 582 6.98 13.64 -16.52
CA THR A 582 7.12 14.44 -15.30
C THR A 582 6.94 15.93 -15.55
N LEU A 583 6.66 16.66 -14.48
CA LEU A 583 6.69 18.11 -14.43
C LEU A 583 8.08 18.58 -13.97
N GLY A 584 8.70 19.52 -14.68
CA GLY A 584 9.88 20.21 -14.18
C GLY A 584 9.53 21.32 -13.18
N GLU A 585 10.37 21.53 -12.16
CA GLU A 585 10.11 22.52 -11.11
C GLU A 585 10.82 23.86 -11.32
N TYR A 586 12.06 23.83 -11.82
CA TYR A 586 12.94 24.99 -11.98
C TYR A 586 13.44 25.14 -13.42
N PHE A 587 13.44 26.38 -13.92
CA PHE A 587 13.75 26.70 -15.30
C PHE A 587 14.60 27.96 -15.44
N THR A 588 15.33 28.08 -16.54
CA THR A 588 16.01 29.32 -16.96
C THR A 588 15.01 30.35 -17.47
N ASP A 589 15.48 31.57 -17.78
CA ASP A 589 14.67 32.64 -18.40
C ASP A 589 14.09 32.29 -19.78
N ASP A 590 14.64 31.26 -20.44
CA ASP A 590 14.15 30.75 -21.72
C ASP A 590 13.33 29.46 -21.56
N TRP A 591 12.92 29.13 -20.34
CA TRP A 591 12.11 27.95 -20.01
C TRP A 591 12.76 26.62 -20.37
N GLU A 592 14.09 26.59 -20.38
CA GLU A 592 14.86 25.34 -20.34
C GLU A 592 14.98 24.88 -18.90
N ARG A 593 15.04 23.56 -18.65
CA ARG A 593 15.24 23.05 -17.28
C ARG A 593 16.50 23.66 -16.65
N ALA A 594 16.41 24.00 -15.38
CA ALA A 594 17.54 24.57 -14.65
C ALA A 594 18.76 23.62 -14.71
N PRO A 595 19.99 24.14 -14.83
CA PRO A 595 21.17 23.29 -14.83
C PRO A 595 21.40 22.65 -13.45
N GLY A 596 21.96 21.44 -13.44
CA GLY A 596 22.32 20.73 -12.22
C GLY A 596 21.12 20.04 -11.54
N GLU A 597 21.25 19.80 -10.23
CA GLU A 597 20.30 19.00 -9.46
C GLU A 597 18.86 19.55 -9.49
N GLN A 598 18.72 20.88 -9.47
CA GLN A 598 17.41 21.55 -9.50
C GLN A 598 16.62 21.27 -10.79
N GLY A 599 17.29 20.97 -11.91
CA GLY A 599 16.62 20.59 -13.16
C GLY A 599 16.08 19.17 -13.17
N GLU A 600 16.62 18.31 -12.30
CA GLU A 600 16.22 16.92 -12.14
C GLU A 600 15.09 16.76 -11.12
N TRP A 601 14.85 17.77 -10.27
CA TRP A 601 13.80 17.74 -9.25
C TRP A 601 12.41 17.76 -9.86
N THR A 602 11.55 16.91 -9.31
CA THR A 602 10.13 16.82 -9.64
C THR A 602 9.35 16.50 -8.35
N GLU A 603 8.21 17.15 -8.13
CA GLU A 603 7.39 16.93 -6.94
C GLU A 603 6.12 16.14 -7.29
N PRO A 604 5.94 14.89 -6.81
CA PRO A 604 4.74 14.10 -7.10
C PRO A 604 3.43 14.82 -6.74
N GLY A 605 3.43 15.64 -5.68
CA GLY A 605 2.30 16.51 -5.32
C GLY A 605 1.90 17.47 -6.43
N HIS A 606 2.86 18.16 -7.05
CA HIS A 606 2.57 19.06 -8.18
C HIS A 606 2.08 18.30 -9.42
N HIS A 607 2.49 17.05 -9.64
CA HIS A 607 1.93 16.25 -10.75
C HIS A 607 0.44 16.00 -10.55
N PHE A 608 0.03 15.67 -9.33
CA PHE A 608 -1.40 15.52 -9.02
C PHE A 608 -2.15 16.84 -9.19
N GLU A 609 -1.60 17.93 -8.67
CA GLU A 609 -2.23 19.25 -8.75
C GLU A 609 -2.36 19.73 -10.20
N TRP A 610 -1.32 19.59 -11.02
CA TRP A 610 -1.42 19.85 -12.46
C TRP A 610 -2.41 18.93 -13.15
N ALA A 611 -2.46 17.64 -12.82
CA ALA A 611 -3.44 16.72 -13.40
C ALA A 611 -4.89 17.16 -13.08
N TYR A 612 -5.14 17.63 -11.86
CA TYR A 612 -6.40 18.25 -11.45
C TYR A 612 -6.70 19.52 -12.28
N LEU A 613 -5.77 20.48 -12.33
CA LEU A 613 -5.98 21.75 -13.03
C LEU A 613 -6.15 21.60 -14.53
N LEU A 614 -5.39 20.71 -15.18
CA LEU A 614 -5.53 20.41 -16.60
C LEU A 614 -6.90 19.76 -16.89
N SER A 615 -7.41 18.93 -15.97
CA SER A 615 -8.75 18.34 -16.10
C SER A 615 -9.85 19.40 -15.99
N ASN A 616 -9.72 20.33 -15.06
CA ASN A 616 -10.63 21.48 -14.93
C ASN A 616 -10.56 22.41 -16.14
N PHE A 617 -9.36 22.70 -16.64
CA PHE A 617 -9.19 23.49 -17.86
C PHE A 617 -9.82 22.80 -19.07
N ALA A 618 -9.67 21.48 -19.22
CA ALA A 618 -10.30 20.73 -20.30
C ALA A 618 -11.82 20.84 -20.26
N LYS A 619 -12.42 20.78 -19.06
CA LYS A 619 -13.85 20.95 -18.83
C LYS A 619 -14.31 22.36 -19.20
N ALA A 620 -13.57 23.39 -18.77
CA ALA A 620 -13.90 24.79 -19.02
C ALA A 620 -13.72 25.22 -20.49
N SER A 621 -12.65 24.75 -21.14
CA SER A 621 -12.28 25.16 -22.51
C SER A 621 -12.82 24.25 -23.62
N GLY A 622 -13.20 23.02 -23.29
CA GLY A 622 -13.53 21.98 -24.26
C GLY A 622 -12.32 21.29 -24.92
N GLN A 623 -11.09 21.67 -24.58
CA GLN A 623 -9.85 21.08 -25.12
C GLN A 623 -9.55 19.71 -24.50
N LYS A 624 -10.28 18.67 -24.93
CA LYS A 624 -10.16 17.31 -24.36
C LYS A 624 -8.79 16.67 -24.54
N ASP A 625 -7.99 17.11 -25.51
CA ASP A 625 -6.67 16.53 -25.77
C ASP A 625 -5.68 16.77 -24.62
N ILE A 626 -5.91 17.76 -23.76
CA ILE A 626 -5.03 18.02 -22.60
C ILE A 626 -5.16 16.93 -21.51
N ILE A 627 -6.30 16.22 -21.43
CA ILE A 627 -6.54 15.15 -20.46
C ILE A 627 -5.46 14.05 -20.53
N ARG A 628 -4.91 13.80 -21.72
CA ARG A 628 -3.81 12.81 -21.87
C ARG A 628 -2.55 13.21 -21.08
N HIS A 629 -2.28 14.51 -20.93
CA HIS A 629 -1.15 14.99 -20.13
C HIS A 629 -1.45 14.86 -18.64
N ALA A 630 -2.67 15.19 -18.21
CA ALA A 630 -3.11 14.98 -16.83
C ALA A 630 -2.98 13.51 -16.40
N ARG A 631 -3.41 12.57 -17.27
CA ARG A 631 -3.26 11.13 -17.01
C ARG A 631 -1.80 10.68 -16.95
N LYS A 632 -0.94 11.23 -17.81
CA LYS A 632 0.50 10.91 -17.82
C LYS A 632 1.19 11.39 -16.55
N LEU A 633 0.92 12.63 -16.11
CA LEU A 633 1.42 13.16 -14.84
C LEU A 633 0.96 12.31 -13.66
N TYR A 634 -0.35 12.02 -13.59
CA TYR A 634 -0.91 11.17 -12.55
C TYR A 634 -0.24 9.78 -12.55
N ALA A 635 -0.14 9.13 -13.70
CA ALA A 635 0.49 7.82 -13.82
C ALA A 635 1.96 7.82 -13.38
N SER A 636 2.74 8.84 -13.76
CA SER A 636 4.14 8.96 -13.35
C SER A 636 4.28 9.16 -11.84
N ALA A 637 3.45 10.01 -11.24
CA ALA A 637 3.42 10.23 -9.80
C ALA A 637 3.07 8.95 -9.01
N ILE A 638 2.20 8.10 -9.54
CA ILE A 638 1.88 6.80 -8.92
C ILE A 638 2.98 5.77 -9.10
N ALA A 639 3.54 5.66 -10.31
CA ALA A 639 4.57 4.67 -10.58
C ALA A 639 5.87 4.95 -9.81
N ASN A 640 6.24 6.23 -9.71
CA ASN A 640 7.58 6.64 -9.31
C ASN A 640 7.61 7.60 -8.10
N GLY A 641 6.48 8.21 -7.77
CA GLY A 641 6.40 9.27 -6.75
C GLY A 641 5.91 8.82 -5.37
N LEU A 642 5.61 7.53 -5.18
CA LEU A 642 5.08 7.01 -3.93
C LEU A 642 6.10 6.20 -3.13
N ASN A 643 6.05 6.36 -1.82
CA ASN A 643 6.74 5.51 -0.87
C ASN A 643 6.14 4.09 -0.88
N ARG A 644 6.99 3.07 -1.03
CA ARG A 644 6.53 1.67 -1.16
C ARG A 644 5.96 1.08 0.14
N THR A 645 6.33 1.64 1.27
CA THR A 645 5.90 1.20 2.61
C THR A 645 4.62 1.90 3.03
N THR A 646 4.57 3.23 2.88
CA THR A 646 3.44 4.05 3.37
C THR A 646 2.38 4.32 2.31
N GLU A 647 2.73 4.14 1.04
CA GLU A 647 1.95 4.54 -0.16
C GLU A 647 1.65 6.05 -0.24
N LEU A 648 2.35 6.85 0.58
CA LEU A 648 2.25 8.30 0.53
C LEU A 648 3.20 8.84 -0.54
N ALA A 649 2.80 9.95 -1.16
CA ALA A 649 3.67 10.65 -2.09
C ALA A 649 4.92 11.20 -1.38
N TYR A 650 6.09 10.99 -1.98
CA TYR A 650 7.34 11.61 -1.55
C TYR A 650 7.30 13.13 -1.69
N GLY A 651 8.15 13.82 -0.93
CA GLY A 651 8.34 15.26 -1.04
C GLY A 651 8.93 15.64 -2.39
N ALA A 652 9.91 14.88 -2.87
CA ALA A 652 10.53 15.08 -4.17
C ALA A 652 11.15 13.78 -4.70
N VAL A 653 11.12 13.63 -6.03
CA VAL A 653 11.80 12.56 -6.76
C VAL A 653 12.54 13.15 -7.96
N SER A 654 13.56 12.47 -8.46
CA SER A 654 14.19 12.85 -9.73
C SER A 654 13.22 12.61 -10.88
N ARG A 655 13.44 13.23 -12.04
CA ARG A 655 12.63 12.97 -13.25
C ARG A 655 12.63 11.50 -13.68
N HIS A 656 13.58 10.70 -13.20
CA HIS A 656 13.66 9.25 -13.43
C HIS A 656 13.08 8.41 -12.28
N GLY A 657 12.47 9.04 -11.27
CA GLY A 657 11.79 8.35 -10.17
C GLY A 657 12.68 7.94 -9.00
N LEU A 658 13.89 8.50 -8.88
CA LEU A 658 14.73 8.26 -7.71
C LEU A 658 14.25 9.15 -6.55
N PRO A 659 13.95 8.60 -5.35
CA PRO A 659 13.56 9.43 -4.20
C PRO A 659 14.66 10.42 -3.82
N LEU A 660 14.32 11.71 -3.71
CA LEU A 660 15.23 12.79 -3.32
C LEU A 660 14.87 13.34 -1.94
N ASP A 661 13.58 13.51 -1.65
CA ASP A 661 13.04 13.75 -0.32
C ASP A 661 12.07 12.63 0.04
N THR A 662 12.51 11.73 0.92
CA THR A 662 11.75 10.53 1.28
C THR A 662 10.64 10.77 2.30
N ASN A 663 10.51 12.00 2.81
CA ASN A 663 9.40 12.36 3.68
C ASN A 663 8.11 12.58 2.88
N SER A 664 6.97 12.44 3.55
CA SER A 664 5.65 12.65 2.97
C SER A 664 4.94 13.75 3.72
N ARG A 665 4.59 14.83 3.00
CA ARG A 665 3.70 15.87 3.51
C ARG A 665 2.24 15.53 3.27
N SER A 666 1.32 16.23 3.95
CA SER A 666 -0.11 15.99 3.79
C SER A 666 -0.70 16.57 2.49
N TRP A 667 -0.20 17.72 2.02
CA TRP A 667 -0.73 18.39 0.82
C TRP A 667 -0.59 17.59 -0.49
N PRO A 668 0.49 16.84 -0.79
CA PRO A 668 0.53 16.02 -2.00
C PRO A 668 -0.58 14.96 -2.00
N GLN A 669 -0.99 14.49 -0.82
CA GLN A 669 -2.00 13.45 -0.68
C GLN A 669 -3.40 14.00 -0.94
N THR A 670 -3.67 15.23 -0.48
CA THR A 670 -4.92 15.94 -0.80
C THR A 670 -5.00 16.27 -2.29
N GLU A 671 -3.90 16.65 -2.92
CA GLU A 671 -3.86 16.87 -4.38
C GLU A 671 -4.08 15.57 -5.15
N ALA A 672 -3.56 14.44 -4.65
CA ALA A 672 -3.82 13.14 -5.24
C ALA A 672 -5.31 12.75 -5.21
N VAL A 673 -6.03 13.07 -4.13
CA VAL A 673 -7.50 12.89 -4.05
C VAL A 673 -8.20 13.73 -5.11
N LYS A 674 -7.89 15.04 -5.19
CA LYS A 674 -8.46 15.96 -6.19
C LYS A 674 -8.21 15.48 -7.62
N ALA A 675 -7.00 15.05 -7.91
CA ALA A 675 -6.61 14.55 -9.23
C ALA A 675 -7.36 13.26 -9.60
N ALA A 676 -7.50 12.33 -8.67
CA ALA A 676 -8.26 11.09 -8.89
C ALA A 676 -9.74 11.38 -9.19
N ILE A 677 -10.36 12.27 -8.41
CA ILE A 677 -11.75 12.72 -8.62
C ILE A 677 -11.90 13.36 -10.01
N ALA A 678 -11.01 14.29 -10.38
CA ALA A 678 -11.10 14.99 -11.65
C ALA A 678 -10.83 14.10 -12.87
N LEU A 679 -10.07 13.01 -12.72
CA LEU A 679 -9.79 12.06 -13.79
C LEU A 679 -10.86 10.96 -13.91
N ASP A 680 -11.69 10.75 -12.89
CA ASP A 680 -12.82 9.83 -12.97
C ASP A 680 -13.84 10.29 -14.01
N GLY A 681 -14.37 9.37 -14.82
CA GLY A 681 -15.30 9.70 -15.91
C GLY A 681 -14.69 10.40 -17.14
N ASN A 682 -13.41 10.79 -17.12
CA ASN A 682 -12.73 11.46 -18.24
C ASN A 682 -12.00 10.48 -19.18
N GLY A 683 -12.63 9.33 -19.48
CA GLY A 683 -12.10 8.27 -20.35
C GLY A 683 -10.84 7.58 -19.81
N GLY A 684 -10.97 6.36 -19.28
CA GLY A 684 -9.89 5.65 -18.58
C GLY A 684 -10.48 4.59 -17.64
N PRO A 685 -9.67 3.98 -16.75
CA PRO A 685 -10.20 3.08 -15.72
C PRO A 685 -11.10 3.83 -14.74
N ASP A 686 -12.03 3.11 -14.10
CA ASP A 686 -12.84 3.62 -12.99
C ASP A 686 -11.93 3.96 -11.80
N LEU A 687 -11.92 5.23 -11.39
CA LEU A 687 -11.05 5.72 -10.31
C LEU A 687 -11.76 5.80 -8.95
N LYS A 688 -13.05 5.43 -8.87
CA LYS A 688 -13.80 5.40 -7.60
C LYS A 688 -13.07 4.67 -6.46
N PRO A 689 -12.54 3.45 -6.67
CA PRO A 689 -11.79 2.76 -5.60
C PRO A 689 -10.51 3.50 -5.20
N GLU A 690 -9.85 4.15 -6.17
CA GLU A 690 -8.61 4.89 -5.93
C GLU A 690 -8.88 6.17 -5.13
N VAL A 691 -9.94 6.92 -5.46
CA VAL A 691 -10.39 8.10 -4.70
C VAL A 691 -10.56 7.74 -3.24
N GLU A 692 -11.31 6.67 -2.99
CA GLU A 692 -11.55 6.21 -1.63
C GLU A 692 -10.30 5.72 -0.91
N ALA A 693 -9.44 4.94 -1.58
CA ALA A 693 -8.19 4.47 -1.00
C ALA A 693 -7.29 5.65 -0.60
N ARG A 694 -7.25 6.72 -1.40
CA ARG A 694 -6.51 7.94 -1.08
C ARG A 694 -7.10 8.69 0.11
N VAL A 695 -8.42 8.82 0.19
CA VAL A 695 -9.07 9.43 1.36
C VAL A 695 -8.77 8.61 2.62
N GLY A 696 -8.87 7.29 2.55
CA GLY A 696 -8.52 6.42 3.67
C GLY A 696 -7.06 6.54 4.11
N ARG A 697 -6.11 6.63 3.17
CA ARG A 697 -4.69 6.87 3.48
C ARG A 697 -4.45 8.24 4.10
N LEU A 698 -5.08 9.29 3.57
CA LEU A 698 -5.02 10.64 4.14
C LEU A 698 -5.51 10.62 5.60
N PHE A 699 -6.62 9.93 5.86
CA PHE A 699 -7.16 9.81 7.21
C PHE A 699 -6.21 9.03 8.13
N ARG A 700 -5.83 7.82 7.73
CA ARG A 700 -4.96 6.93 8.50
C ARG A 700 -3.65 7.58 8.94
N TRP A 701 -3.01 8.32 8.05
CA TRP A 701 -1.65 8.82 8.28
C TRP A 701 -1.63 10.26 8.81
N HIS A 702 -2.48 11.13 8.28
CA HIS A 702 -2.38 12.57 8.57
C HIS A 702 -3.47 13.08 9.52
N ILE A 703 -4.64 12.44 9.61
CA ILE A 703 -5.76 12.98 10.39
C ILE A 703 -5.98 12.19 11.68
N GLU A 704 -6.11 10.87 11.61
CA GLU A 704 -6.48 10.04 12.77
C GLU A 704 -5.36 9.88 13.79
N GLN A 705 -4.11 10.11 13.37
CA GLN A 705 -2.95 10.15 14.28
C GLN A 705 -2.88 11.46 15.07
N ALA A 706 -3.59 12.50 14.64
CA ALA A 706 -3.55 13.81 15.27
C ALA A 706 -4.67 13.97 16.30
N PRO A 707 -4.50 14.88 17.28
CA PRO A 707 -5.59 15.30 18.14
C PRO A 707 -6.78 15.87 17.35
N LYS A 708 -7.96 15.84 17.97
CA LYS A 708 -9.23 16.22 17.35
C LYS A 708 -9.14 17.63 16.70
N GLY A 709 -9.52 17.72 15.42
CA GLY A 709 -9.53 18.98 14.65
C GLY A 709 -8.15 19.44 14.13
N LEU A 710 -7.11 18.64 14.34
CA LEU A 710 -5.73 18.88 13.88
C LEU A 710 -5.27 17.80 12.88
N TRP A 711 -4.03 17.90 12.40
CA TRP A 711 -3.40 16.93 11.50
C TRP A 711 -1.88 16.83 11.73
N ILE A 712 -1.29 15.70 11.35
CA ILE A 712 0.15 15.49 11.23
C ILE A 712 0.57 15.87 9.81
N ASP A 713 1.35 16.94 9.62
CA ASP A 713 1.76 17.30 8.26
C ASP A 713 2.86 16.39 7.71
N LEU A 714 3.84 16.00 8.54
CA LEU A 714 5.07 15.35 8.10
C LEU A 714 5.21 13.91 8.61
N ILE A 715 5.30 12.96 7.68
CA ILE A 715 5.51 11.53 7.93
C ILE A 715 6.85 11.11 7.31
N ASP A 716 7.65 10.32 8.03
CA ASP A 716 8.92 9.78 7.54
C ASP A 716 8.74 8.57 6.62
N GLU A 717 9.84 8.14 5.98
CA GLU A 717 9.81 7.02 5.04
C GLU A 717 9.37 5.67 5.64
N LYS A 718 9.41 5.53 6.98
CA LYS A 718 9.00 4.35 7.73
C LYS A 718 7.59 4.51 8.34
N GLY A 719 6.88 5.59 8.03
CA GLY A 719 5.53 5.86 8.53
C GLY A 719 5.47 6.51 9.91
N ARG A 720 6.58 7.07 10.42
CA ARG A 720 6.60 7.74 11.73
C ARG A 720 6.28 9.23 11.59
N ALA A 721 5.45 9.75 12.48
CA ALA A 721 5.15 11.17 12.56
C ALA A 721 6.41 11.97 12.99
N LYS A 722 6.77 13.00 12.21
CA LYS A 722 7.87 13.95 12.51
C LYS A 722 7.42 15.39 12.67
N ALA A 723 6.13 15.68 12.48
CA ALA A 723 5.61 17.04 12.62
C ALA A 723 5.83 17.56 14.06
N GLU A 724 6.30 18.80 14.18
CA GLU A 724 6.47 19.49 15.47
C GLU A 724 5.30 20.43 15.77
N ASP A 725 4.56 20.82 14.74
CA ASP A 725 3.40 21.71 14.82
C ASP A 725 2.34 21.34 13.76
N VAL A 726 1.22 22.08 13.80
CA VAL A 726 0.10 21.96 12.87
C VAL A 726 0.06 23.20 11.98
N PRO A 727 0.65 23.17 10.77
CA PRO A 727 0.84 24.35 9.94
C PRO A 727 -0.45 24.77 9.21
N ALA A 728 -0.92 25.99 9.47
CA ALA A 728 -2.12 26.59 8.88
C ALA A 728 -2.13 26.61 7.35
N SER A 729 -0.97 26.55 6.71
CA SER A 729 -0.83 26.51 5.25
C SER A 729 -1.44 25.25 4.62
N ILE A 730 -1.62 24.18 5.40
CA ILE A 730 -2.20 22.90 4.96
C ILE A 730 -3.73 22.90 5.05
N PHE A 731 -4.32 23.74 5.92
CA PHE A 731 -5.76 23.76 6.15
C PHE A 731 -6.57 23.90 4.85
N TYR A 732 -6.12 24.80 3.97
CA TYR A 732 -6.64 25.00 2.62
C TYR A 732 -6.73 23.69 1.81
N HIS A 733 -5.63 22.92 1.77
CA HIS A 733 -5.54 21.71 0.97
C HIS A 733 -6.49 20.63 1.50
N LEU A 734 -6.58 20.49 2.84
CA LEU A 734 -7.50 19.54 3.49
C LEU A 734 -8.96 19.92 3.23
N VAL A 735 -9.33 21.19 3.42
CA VAL A 735 -10.69 21.68 3.13
C VAL A 735 -11.02 21.47 1.65
N CYS A 736 -10.16 21.92 0.74
CA CYS A 736 -10.36 21.83 -0.70
C CYS A 736 -10.57 20.39 -1.18
N ALA A 737 -9.72 19.44 -0.76
CA ALA A 737 -9.82 18.06 -1.20
C ALA A 737 -11.03 17.33 -0.59
N LEU A 738 -11.30 17.56 0.70
CA LEU A 738 -12.36 16.83 1.40
C LEU A 738 -13.76 17.36 1.10
N THR A 739 -13.93 18.66 0.82
CA THR A 739 -15.21 19.15 0.29
C THR A 739 -15.47 18.65 -1.12
N GLN A 740 -14.45 18.59 -1.98
CA GLN A 740 -14.56 17.96 -3.30
C GLN A 740 -14.91 16.48 -3.23
N TYR A 741 -14.34 15.74 -2.26
CA TYR A 741 -14.74 14.37 -2.00
C TYR A 741 -16.21 14.27 -1.61
N VAL A 742 -16.67 15.10 -0.66
CA VAL A 742 -18.09 15.13 -0.25
C VAL A 742 -19.02 15.40 -1.44
N ASP A 743 -18.68 16.38 -2.29
CA ASP A 743 -19.44 16.69 -3.51
C ASP A 743 -19.42 15.56 -4.54
N TYR A 744 -18.29 14.86 -4.64
CA TYR A 744 -18.12 13.73 -5.55
C TYR A 744 -19.02 12.56 -5.14
N ILE A 745 -19.05 12.23 -3.84
CA ILE A 745 -19.93 11.18 -3.31
C ILE A 745 -21.41 11.55 -3.48
N GLY A 746 -21.78 12.81 -3.29
CA GLY A 746 -23.17 13.25 -3.51
C GLY A 746 -23.65 13.16 -4.97
N LYS A 747 -22.74 13.00 -5.94
CA LYS A 747 -23.02 12.88 -7.38
C LYS A 747 -22.84 11.46 -7.92
N ALA A 748 -22.13 10.60 -7.19
CA ALA A 748 -21.86 9.20 -7.54
C ALA A 748 -23.01 8.30 -7.09
#